data_AF-D1W2H3-F1
#
_entry.id   AF-D1W2H3-F1
#
_cell.length_a   1.000
_cell.length_b   1.000
_cell.length_c   1.000
_cell.angle_alpha   90.00
_cell.angle_beta   90.00
_cell.angle_gamma   90.00
#
_symmetry.space_group_name_H-M   'P 1'
#
loop_
_entity.id
_entity.type
_entity.pdbx_description
1 polymer ?
#
loop_
_entity_poly.entity_id
_entity_poly.type
_entity_poly.pdbx_seq_one_letter_code
_entity_poly.pdbx_strand_id
1 'polypeptide(L)'
;MTKTVTNVRGGRSWVNEETITYNTNRLPESRISYIQDNKVNETRWTYDAYGNMTSELSAPYDVATFLGTTFTYDAEGRNLASSTNALGQTTTYANYDKFGHAGTVTDFKHRTTSYQYDAWGQLISTQHPDGTKEEVKTDWGGQGLYTVTNTATGKPSTVVHHDALGRAIRKGSQRFDGQWQFVDQTYDGRGRLEKVSLPFRGTSPNFWATYTYDPYNRPLTLTEASGKTTTWAYDGLSTTETRNGIATTKTTDESGALIKVEDPGGMIEYTLRPDGQPSRITAPGNVVTSFEYDQYGRQTSITDPSAGRQSFTETYAADGSKTLTVTDARNVSNTTVYDQYGRVVEKRADTNTSYVYNDDGTLAQLYSDNLSMRVFEYDEMDRVAAVWDNLSEGKFLEKRFTYHDGNIAEISYTSQTGAIATEKYVYSNGYNTEIKLNDDISIWKLTEENALGQPTKAVTGALNRTYSYTDFGMPTSRTAGNIQDFAYDSDIQTGNLNSRTDNTRHLTETFGYDNLNRLSSIGQQQITYASNGNITQMPGMGSMQYNHADRPYQVTMLTPDGNTVPLRSQTVTYNSIQRPDEISENGIKASLTYNADGDRIKMIVDSGGSTLLTRYYFDGKYEIDGVKGNAAQRLFIGGDAYSAPAVYVKEENSSEWKIYYICRDYLGSITHIANADGTLKQELSYDAWGRLRNPETQVAYAPGTEPALFLGRGYTGHEHLPQFGLINMNARLYDPVLGRFLSPDPYVQMPDFTQSFNRYSYCLNNPLVYVDGDGEFWHLIIGAVIGGIVNWASHGFKFNAKGLGYFAVGAAAGALGAGVGAGISSVLPIAGQMSGGFVAGFFGTSTATTATTSFVSGALIGGGAGLSSGFVSGFGNGLMQNQTFGQALLSGARDGLIGMGVGGVVGGIASGISASIDGRNFWDGSRVTNTEVLGNANLPSVIQNNDMNCGPATSQANTGVSQDVYRDHLVKKYNYGINDPVKPLDMNKAITDLTGRAVKPLGTELPSDVLGAKQLSGLLNGGNRFMLSSGTGTAINHATALNKISVLTIQKISGVTFQKVVYQVMDPASGVFRNIGARSIDFIWRILP
;
A
#
# COMPACT_ATOMS: atom_id res chain seq x y z
N MET A 1 31.20 12.34 10.28
CA MET A 1 30.84 11.16 11.09
C MET A 1 30.72 10.00 10.14
N THR A 2 31.39 8.89 10.41
CA THR A 2 31.32 7.70 9.57
C THR A 2 30.75 6.55 10.39
N LYS A 3 29.79 5.84 9.81
CA LYS A 3 29.16 4.65 10.39
C LYS A 3 29.43 3.49 9.45
N THR A 4 30.09 2.46 9.94
CA THR A 4 30.37 1.25 9.18
C THR A 4 29.62 0.08 9.83
N VAL A 5 28.88 -0.67 9.01
CA VAL A 5 28.17 -1.88 9.40
C VAL A 5 28.74 -3.04 8.61
N THR A 6 29.27 -4.03 9.32
CA THR A 6 29.81 -5.26 8.71
C THR A 6 28.94 -6.44 9.09
N ASN A 7 28.25 -7.01 8.12
CA ASN A 7 27.51 -8.24 8.28
C ASN A 7 28.40 -9.42 7.90
N VAL A 8 28.48 -10.46 8.74
CA VAL A 8 29.31 -11.64 8.48
C VAL A 8 28.44 -12.88 8.45
N ARG A 9 28.63 -13.73 7.43
CA ARG A 9 27.90 -14.99 7.27
C ARG A 9 28.78 -16.01 6.56
N GLY A 10 28.94 -17.20 7.15
CA GLY A 10 29.69 -18.30 6.53
C GLY A 10 31.13 -17.92 6.16
N GLY A 11 31.80 -17.09 6.97
CA GLY A 11 33.17 -16.61 6.73
C GLY A 11 33.31 -15.53 5.66
N ARG A 12 32.21 -15.07 5.04
CA ARG A 12 32.18 -13.93 4.11
C ARG A 12 31.61 -12.69 4.82
N SER A 13 32.01 -11.49 4.38
CA SER A 13 31.55 -10.22 4.96
C SER A 13 30.90 -9.31 3.92
N TRP A 14 29.91 -8.54 4.37
CA TRP A 14 29.29 -7.44 3.64
C TRP A 14 29.41 -6.14 4.40
N VAL A 15 30.02 -5.12 3.78
CA VAL A 15 30.30 -3.83 4.44
C VAL A 15 29.45 -2.75 3.81
N ASN A 16 28.63 -2.10 4.64
CA ASN A 16 27.92 -0.88 4.32
C ASN A 16 28.55 0.26 5.13
N GLU A 17 28.86 1.37 4.47
CA GLU A 17 29.39 2.57 5.13
C GLU A 17 28.54 3.80 4.80
N GLU A 18 28.31 4.65 5.80
CA GLU A 18 27.70 5.96 5.63
C GLU A 18 28.62 7.04 6.20
N THR A 19 28.97 8.02 5.37
CA THR A 19 29.76 9.19 5.78
C THR A 19 28.91 10.44 5.71
N ILE A 20 28.72 11.11 6.85
CA ILE A 20 27.96 12.36 6.99
C ILE A 20 28.90 13.52 7.32
N THR A 21 28.86 14.57 6.51
CA THR A 21 29.56 15.85 6.75
C THR A 21 28.60 16.86 7.35
N TYR A 22 29.08 17.72 8.24
CA TYR A 22 28.27 18.73 8.91
C TYR A 22 28.89 20.12 8.75
N ASN A 23 28.05 21.14 8.60
CA ASN A 23 28.48 22.53 8.58
C ASN A 23 28.92 23.00 9.99
N THR A 24 29.38 24.26 10.06
CA THR A 24 29.80 24.91 11.31
C THR A 24 28.68 24.97 12.38
N ASN A 25 27.42 24.96 11.97
CA ASN A 25 26.23 24.93 12.84
C ASN A 25 25.80 23.50 13.24
N ARG A 26 26.58 22.48 12.87
CA ARG A 26 26.31 21.05 13.11
C ARG A 26 25.02 20.55 12.45
N LEU A 27 24.64 21.13 11.31
CA LEU A 27 23.61 20.63 10.42
C LEU A 27 24.26 19.79 9.31
N PRO A 28 23.65 18.69 8.87
CA PRO A 28 24.25 17.79 7.88
C PRO A 28 24.32 18.44 6.49
N GLU A 29 25.50 18.54 5.88
CA GLU A 29 25.67 19.09 4.52
C GLU A 29 25.65 18.01 3.45
N SER A 30 26.18 16.83 3.76
CA SER A 30 26.18 15.70 2.85
C SER A 30 26.13 14.37 3.58
N ARG A 31 25.53 13.37 2.94
CA ARG A 31 25.56 11.96 3.33
C ARG A 31 25.93 11.14 2.11
N ILE A 32 27.01 10.39 2.19
CA ILE A 32 27.45 9.47 1.15
C ILE A 32 27.35 8.05 1.69
N SER A 33 26.68 7.18 0.93
CA SER A 33 26.53 5.76 1.24
C SER A 33 27.42 4.94 0.32
N TYR A 34 28.11 3.96 0.90
CA TYR A 34 29.00 3.03 0.22
C TYR A 34 28.60 1.58 0.52
N ILE A 35 28.78 0.73 -0.49
CA ILE A 35 28.67 -0.72 -0.40
C ILE A 35 29.96 -1.31 -0.93
N GLN A 36 30.67 -2.10 -0.10
CA GLN A 36 31.96 -2.70 -0.48
C GLN A 36 32.93 -1.65 -1.05
N ASP A 37 33.05 -0.51 -0.38
CA ASP A 37 33.84 0.67 -0.79
C ASP A 37 33.39 1.37 -2.08
N ASN A 38 32.30 0.93 -2.72
CA ASN A 38 31.74 1.58 -3.89
C ASN A 38 30.61 2.54 -3.49
N LYS A 39 30.66 3.77 -4.00
CA LYS A 39 29.61 4.76 -3.76
C LYS A 39 28.30 4.30 -4.41
N VAL A 40 27.20 4.33 -3.64
CA VAL A 40 25.86 3.96 -4.14
C VAL A 40 24.89 5.12 -4.15
N ASN A 41 25.08 6.11 -3.27
CA ASN A 41 24.21 7.28 -3.19
C ASN A 41 24.93 8.45 -2.50
N GLU A 42 24.61 9.67 -2.91
CA GLU A 42 24.97 10.89 -2.21
C GLU A 42 23.75 11.80 -2.07
N THR A 43 23.49 12.28 -0.85
CA THR A 43 22.50 13.32 -0.57
C THR A 43 23.20 14.57 -0.07
N ARG A 44 22.75 15.75 -0.49
CA ARG A 44 23.27 17.06 -0.11
C ARG A 44 22.14 17.95 0.39
N TRP A 45 22.42 18.71 1.45
CA TRP A 45 21.48 19.66 2.02
C TRP A 45 22.08 21.05 2.14
N THR A 46 21.24 22.08 1.97
CA THR A 46 21.60 23.47 2.25
C THR A 46 20.61 24.08 3.23
N TYR A 47 21.05 25.13 3.93
CA TYR A 47 20.26 25.78 4.97
C TYR A 47 20.31 27.30 4.88
N ASP A 48 19.28 27.97 5.37
CA ASP A 48 19.27 29.41 5.58
C ASP A 48 20.00 29.82 6.89
N ALA A 49 20.01 31.11 7.20
CA ALA A 49 20.62 31.65 8.41
C ALA A 49 19.91 31.24 9.72
N TYR A 50 18.64 30.83 9.62
CA TYR A 50 17.85 30.33 10.75
C TYR A 50 18.02 28.81 10.96
N GLY A 51 18.71 28.13 10.04
CA GLY A 51 18.93 26.69 10.07
C GLY A 51 17.81 25.89 9.40
N ASN A 52 16.90 26.53 8.68
CA ASN A 52 15.87 25.86 7.90
C ASN A 52 16.45 25.30 6.61
N MET A 53 15.99 24.13 6.18
CA MET A 53 16.51 23.44 5.00
C MET A 53 16.01 24.09 3.71
N THR A 54 16.90 24.64 2.88
CA THR A 54 16.56 25.30 1.62
C THR A 54 16.70 24.40 0.40
N SER A 55 17.38 23.27 0.53
CA SER A 55 17.54 22.27 -0.53
C SER A 55 17.85 20.90 0.05
N GLU A 56 17.33 19.86 -0.59
CA GLU A 56 17.69 18.46 -0.41
C GLU A 56 17.81 17.83 -1.80
N LEU A 57 19.04 17.49 -2.21
CA LEU A 57 19.32 16.91 -3.53
C LEU A 57 20.07 15.59 -3.38
N SER A 58 19.83 14.66 -4.30
CA SER A 58 20.46 13.34 -4.29
C SER A 58 20.89 12.88 -5.68
N ALA A 59 21.91 12.03 -5.73
CA ALA A 59 22.40 11.38 -6.93
C ALA A 59 22.84 9.94 -6.61
N PRO A 60 22.46 8.95 -7.43
CA PRO A 60 22.92 7.58 -7.26
C PRO A 60 24.33 7.41 -7.82
N TYR A 61 25.12 6.51 -7.23
CA TYR A 61 26.47 6.17 -7.68
C TYR A 61 27.34 7.42 -7.95
N ASP A 62 27.98 7.47 -9.12
CA ASP A 62 28.83 8.55 -9.60
C ASP A 62 28.10 9.50 -10.57
N VAL A 63 26.76 9.53 -10.54
CA VAL A 63 25.97 10.48 -11.32
C VAL A 63 26.31 11.92 -10.91
N ALA A 64 26.52 12.79 -11.89
CA ALA A 64 26.93 14.18 -11.67
C ALA A 64 25.73 15.10 -11.38
N THR A 65 24.56 14.78 -11.93
CA THR A 65 23.32 15.52 -11.71
C THR A 65 22.68 15.15 -10.37
N PHE A 66 22.49 16.15 -9.51
CA PHE A 66 21.76 16.01 -8.25
C PHE A 66 20.34 16.51 -8.41
N LEU A 67 19.36 15.66 -8.09
CA LEU A 67 17.94 15.97 -8.18
C LEU A 67 17.29 15.94 -6.80
N GLY A 68 16.29 16.81 -6.60
CA GLY A 68 15.55 16.82 -5.35
C GLY A 68 14.67 18.07 -5.24
N THR A 69 14.49 18.54 -4.01
CA THR A 69 13.50 19.58 -3.70
C THR A 69 14.18 20.80 -3.09
N THR A 70 13.76 21.99 -3.48
CA THR A 70 14.16 23.25 -2.86
C THR A 70 12.99 23.88 -2.10
N PHE A 71 13.31 24.66 -1.08
CA PHE A 71 12.33 25.20 -0.15
C PHE A 71 12.58 26.69 0.11
N THR A 72 11.50 27.44 0.28
CA THR A 72 11.55 28.82 0.75
C THR A 72 10.69 28.98 2.00
N TYR A 73 11.01 29.97 2.82
CA TYR A 73 10.33 30.23 4.09
C TYR A 73 9.82 31.68 4.14
N ASP A 74 8.90 31.95 5.06
CA ASP A 74 8.45 33.31 5.34
C ASP A 74 9.62 34.22 5.80
N ALA A 75 9.40 35.54 5.79
CA ALA A 75 10.44 36.52 6.10
C ALA A 75 11.02 36.37 7.53
N GLU A 76 10.27 35.77 8.44
CA GLU A 76 10.70 35.47 9.80
C GLU A 76 11.36 34.09 9.94
N GLY A 77 11.47 33.32 8.87
CA GLY A 77 12.05 31.97 8.85
C GLY A 77 11.28 30.95 9.68
N ARG A 78 9.95 31.15 9.86
CA ARG A 78 9.11 30.33 10.74
C ARG A 78 8.35 29.24 10.00
N ASN A 79 7.69 29.59 8.90
CA ASN A 79 6.84 28.67 8.13
C ASN A 79 7.33 28.52 6.69
N LEU A 80 7.03 27.37 6.09
CA LEU A 80 7.33 27.08 4.70
C LEU A 80 6.50 27.99 3.78
N ALA A 81 7.12 28.71 2.87
CA ALA A 81 6.40 29.55 1.89
C ALA A 81 6.19 28.78 0.58
N SER A 82 7.20 28.05 0.11
CA SER A 82 7.09 27.23 -1.10
C SER A 82 8.02 26.02 -1.08
N SER A 83 7.67 25.03 -1.89
CA SER A 83 8.48 23.85 -2.20
C SER A 83 8.51 23.66 -3.71
N THR A 84 9.69 23.48 -4.29
CA THR A 84 9.89 23.28 -5.73
C THR A 84 10.58 21.95 -5.98
N ASN A 85 9.92 21.06 -6.72
CA ASN A 85 10.45 19.72 -6.99
C ASN A 85 11.52 19.73 -8.10
N ALA A 86 12.08 18.55 -8.40
CA ALA A 86 13.13 18.38 -9.40
C ALA A 86 12.69 18.74 -10.84
N LEU A 87 11.38 18.78 -11.12
CA LEU A 87 10.81 19.23 -12.40
C LEU A 87 10.62 20.75 -12.45
N GLY A 88 10.96 21.49 -11.40
CA GLY A 88 10.73 22.93 -11.29
C GLY A 88 9.29 23.31 -10.93
N GLN A 89 8.45 22.34 -10.59
CA GLN A 89 7.06 22.58 -10.22
C GLN A 89 6.99 23.08 -8.79
N THR A 90 6.35 24.24 -8.58
CA THR A 90 6.32 24.94 -7.30
C THR A 90 4.95 24.83 -6.64
N THR A 91 4.93 24.36 -5.40
CA THR A 91 3.76 24.39 -4.51
C THR A 91 3.95 25.48 -3.47
N THR A 92 2.93 26.29 -3.20
CA THR A 92 2.95 27.36 -2.21
C THR A 92 2.01 27.09 -1.05
N TYR A 93 2.35 27.65 0.10
CA TYR A 93 1.65 27.42 1.36
C TYR A 93 1.35 28.76 2.03
N ALA A 94 0.14 28.92 2.56
CA ALA A 94 -0.28 30.15 3.20
C ALA A 94 -1.33 29.91 4.29
N ASN A 95 -1.73 31.00 4.95
CA ASN A 95 -2.78 31.02 5.98
C ASN A 95 -2.50 30.08 7.15
N TYR A 96 -1.27 30.15 7.67
CA TYR A 96 -0.83 29.31 8.77
C TYR A 96 -1.61 29.56 10.06
N ASP A 97 -1.99 28.48 10.75
CA ASP A 97 -2.52 28.56 12.10
C ASP A 97 -1.40 28.86 13.13
N LYS A 98 -1.77 29.02 14.40
CA LYS A 98 -0.82 29.29 15.48
C LYS A 98 0.15 28.12 15.77
N PHE A 99 -0.10 26.95 15.19
CA PHE A 99 0.71 25.73 15.34
C PHE A 99 1.64 25.48 14.13
N GLY A 100 1.56 26.32 13.09
CA GLY A 100 2.38 26.18 11.88
C GLY A 100 1.76 25.24 10.85
N HIS A 101 0.45 24.98 10.91
CA HIS A 101 -0.26 24.22 9.88
C HIS A 101 -0.80 25.15 8.80
N ALA A 102 -0.56 24.83 7.52
CA ALA A 102 -1.00 25.67 6.41
C ALA A 102 -2.52 25.57 6.19
N GLY A 103 -3.22 26.71 6.22
CA GLY A 103 -4.65 26.79 5.90
C GLY A 103 -4.95 26.70 4.40
N THR A 104 -3.97 26.93 3.53
CA THR A 104 -4.12 26.80 2.08
C THR A 104 -2.84 26.26 1.46
N VAL A 105 -2.99 25.33 0.51
CA VAL A 105 -1.92 24.84 -0.34
C VAL A 105 -2.31 25.02 -1.79
N THR A 106 -1.46 25.68 -2.56
CA THR A 106 -1.67 25.94 -3.98
C THR A 106 -0.58 25.22 -4.78
N ASP A 107 -0.99 24.35 -5.68
CA ASP A 107 -0.06 23.59 -6.51
C ASP A 107 0.51 24.43 -7.68
N PHE A 108 1.37 23.81 -8.48
CA PHE A 108 2.04 24.46 -9.60
C PHE A 108 1.10 24.85 -10.75
N LYS A 109 -0.13 24.33 -10.76
CA LYS A 109 -1.21 24.69 -11.69
C LYS A 109 -2.14 25.76 -11.13
N HIS A 110 -1.76 26.38 -10.01
CA HIS A 110 -2.55 27.38 -9.30
C HIS A 110 -3.89 26.86 -8.74
N ARG A 111 -4.03 25.55 -8.59
CA ARG A 111 -5.21 24.94 -7.96
C ARG A 111 -5.01 24.98 -6.45
N THR A 112 -6.04 25.40 -5.71
CA THR A 112 -5.93 25.65 -4.27
C THR A 112 -6.77 24.66 -3.48
N THR A 113 -6.13 23.95 -2.56
CA THR A 113 -6.78 23.15 -1.53
C THR A 113 -6.76 23.92 -0.21
N SER A 114 -7.91 24.03 0.45
CA SER A 114 -8.04 24.77 1.72
C SER A 114 -8.28 23.82 2.89
N TYR A 115 -7.67 24.13 4.03
CA TYR A 115 -7.74 23.36 5.26
C TYR A 115 -8.33 24.22 6.37
N GLN A 116 -9.19 23.60 7.19
CA GLN A 116 -9.70 24.21 8.41
C GLN A 116 -9.29 23.35 9.59
N TYR A 117 -8.75 24.02 10.61
CA TYR A 117 -8.32 23.40 11.86
C TYR A 117 -9.15 23.93 13.02
N ASP A 118 -9.34 23.10 14.04
CA ASP A 118 -9.94 23.52 15.30
C ASP A 118 -8.95 24.34 16.16
N ALA A 119 -9.40 24.78 17.34
CA ALA A 119 -8.59 25.58 18.26
C ALA A 119 -7.34 24.85 18.81
N TRP A 120 -7.28 23.52 18.65
CA TRP A 120 -6.20 22.63 19.08
C TRP A 120 -5.30 22.20 17.90
N GLY A 121 -5.57 22.69 16.69
CA GLY A 121 -4.77 22.40 15.50
C GLY A 121 -5.15 21.07 14.83
N GLN A 122 -6.30 20.48 15.17
CA GLN A 122 -6.79 19.26 14.53
C GLN A 122 -7.54 19.61 13.25
N LEU A 123 -7.28 18.87 12.16
CA LEU A 123 -7.95 19.07 10.88
C LEU A 123 -9.44 18.69 10.99
N ILE A 124 -10.33 19.61 10.62
CA ILE A 124 -11.79 19.41 10.63
C ILE A 124 -12.41 19.50 9.24
N SER A 125 -11.74 20.14 8.27
CA SER A 125 -12.22 20.15 6.88
C SER A 125 -11.11 20.36 5.87
N THR A 126 -11.23 19.66 4.74
CA THR A 126 -10.44 19.87 3.52
C THR A 126 -11.39 20.20 2.37
N GLN A 127 -11.11 21.27 1.65
CA GLN A 127 -11.85 21.66 0.45
C GLN A 127 -10.91 21.56 -0.75
N HIS A 128 -11.24 20.66 -1.68
CA HIS A 128 -10.45 20.40 -2.89
C HIS A 128 -10.77 21.39 -4.01
N PRO A 129 -9.87 21.57 -4.99
CA PRO A 129 -10.07 22.49 -6.11
C PRO A 129 -11.24 22.15 -7.02
N ASP A 130 -11.64 20.88 -7.07
CA ASP A 130 -12.79 20.42 -7.87
C ASP A 130 -14.15 20.63 -7.18
N GLY A 131 -14.16 21.31 -6.02
CA GLY A 131 -15.35 21.56 -5.21
C GLY A 131 -15.73 20.43 -4.26
N THR A 132 -15.09 19.26 -4.35
CA THR A 132 -15.31 18.18 -3.38
C THR A 132 -14.76 18.55 -2.00
N LYS A 133 -15.45 18.08 -0.96
CA LYS A 133 -15.15 18.43 0.42
C LYS A 133 -15.01 17.18 1.26
N GLU A 134 -14.06 17.21 2.19
CA GLU A 134 -13.91 16.24 3.26
C GLU A 134 -14.09 16.96 4.61
N GLU A 135 -14.76 16.30 5.54
CA GLU A 135 -14.98 16.81 6.89
C GLU A 135 -14.70 15.72 7.90
N VAL A 136 -14.07 16.13 9.00
CA VAL A 136 -13.75 15.29 10.14
C VAL A 136 -14.39 15.91 11.36
N LYS A 137 -15.21 15.13 12.05
CA LYS A 137 -15.88 15.54 13.28
C LYS A 137 -15.50 14.60 14.41
N THR A 138 -15.00 15.17 15.50
CA THR A 138 -14.69 14.44 16.73
C THR A 138 -15.73 14.78 17.80
N ASP A 139 -16.48 13.78 18.25
CA ASP A 139 -17.47 13.90 19.32
C ASP A 139 -16.99 13.11 20.56
N TRP A 140 -17.02 13.72 21.74
CA TRP A 140 -16.69 13.05 23.00
C TRP A 140 -17.90 12.27 23.55
N GLY A 141 -17.66 11.05 24.06
CA GLY A 141 -18.69 10.13 24.56
C GLY A 141 -19.27 9.18 23.49
N GLY A 142 -20.31 8.43 23.87
CA GLY A 142 -20.96 7.43 23.01
C GLY A 142 -20.55 5.98 23.32
N GLN A 143 -20.35 5.16 22.29
CA GLN A 143 -19.91 3.75 22.41
C GLN A 143 -18.43 3.61 22.81
N GLY A 144 -17.68 4.71 22.83
CA GLY A 144 -16.28 4.80 23.24
C GLY A 144 -16.01 6.09 24.05
N LEU A 145 -14.73 6.41 24.24
CA LEU A 145 -14.33 7.69 24.85
C LEU A 145 -14.61 8.86 23.89
N TYR A 146 -14.30 8.67 22.61
CA TYR A 146 -14.62 9.62 21.55
C TYR A 146 -14.89 8.90 20.24
N THR A 147 -15.55 9.60 19.33
CA THR A 147 -15.97 9.12 18.03
C THR A 147 -15.46 10.09 16.96
N VAL A 148 -14.82 9.55 15.93
CA VAL A 148 -14.40 10.30 14.75
C VAL A 148 -15.32 9.94 13.59
N THR A 149 -16.01 10.93 13.04
CA THR A 149 -16.86 10.78 11.85
C THR A 149 -16.20 11.47 10.67
N ASN A 150 -16.06 10.75 9.55
CA ASN A 150 -15.58 11.33 8.31
C ASN A 150 -16.69 11.33 7.25
N THR A 151 -16.85 12.46 6.57
CA THR A 151 -17.73 12.60 5.42
C THR A 151 -16.94 13.18 4.26
N ALA A 152 -17.19 12.67 3.06
CA ALA A 152 -16.56 13.17 1.86
C ALA A 152 -17.56 13.19 0.70
N THR A 153 -17.51 14.23 -0.13
CA THR A 153 -18.37 14.35 -1.32
C THR A 153 -18.27 13.10 -2.19
N GLY A 154 -19.41 12.50 -2.54
CA GLY A 154 -19.46 11.31 -3.39
C GLY A 154 -18.93 10.02 -2.75
N LYS A 155 -18.59 9.99 -1.45
CA LYS A 155 -18.08 8.79 -0.73
C LYS A 155 -19.00 8.41 0.44
N PRO A 156 -18.99 7.16 0.91
CA PRO A 156 -19.76 6.78 2.09
C PRO A 156 -19.25 7.49 3.34
N SER A 157 -20.16 7.89 4.23
CA SER A 157 -19.79 8.36 5.57
C SER A 157 -19.19 7.19 6.37
N THR A 158 -18.16 7.49 7.16
CA THR A 158 -17.52 6.52 8.04
C THR A 158 -17.44 7.03 9.47
N VAL A 159 -17.41 6.11 10.42
CA VAL A 159 -17.29 6.41 11.84
C VAL A 159 -16.30 5.47 12.51
N VAL A 160 -15.51 5.97 13.45
CA VAL A 160 -14.62 5.17 14.29
C VAL A 160 -14.79 5.58 15.74
N HIS A 161 -15.14 4.63 16.59
CA HIS A 161 -15.20 4.80 18.04
C HIS A 161 -13.88 4.35 18.64
N HIS A 162 -13.32 5.18 19.52
CA HIS A 162 -12.03 4.94 20.16
C HIS A 162 -12.17 4.77 21.67
N ASP A 163 -11.31 3.96 22.26
CA ASP A 163 -11.15 3.89 23.71
C ASP A 163 -10.20 4.97 24.26
N ALA A 164 -9.95 4.94 25.57
CA ALA A 164 -9.08 5.91 26.24
C ALA A 164 -7.59 5.83 25.88
N LEU A 165 -7.17 4.75 25.20
CA LEU A 165 -5.82 4.59 24.67
C LEU A 165 -5.74 4.94 23.18
N GLY A 166 -6.82 5.48 22.61
CA GLY A 166 -6.90 5.86 21.19
C GLY A 166 -7.09 4.68 20.24
N ARG A 167 -7.35 3.47 20.76
CA ARG A 167 -7.52 2.26 19.92
C ARG A 167 -8.95 2.20 19.40
N ALA A 168 -9.11 1.77 18.15
CA ALA A 168 -10.43 1.61 17.54
C ALA A 168 -11.16 0.41 18.17
N ILE A 169 -12.37 0.63 18.68
CA ILE A 169 -13.21 -0.44 19.26
C ILE A 169 -14.43 -0.75 18.39
N ARG A 170 -14.81 0.18 17.51
CA ARG A 170 -15.83 -0.04 16.47
C ARG A 170 -15.54 0.86 15.28
N LYS A 171 -15.62 0.31 14.07
CA LYS A 171 -15.55 1.02 12.80
C LYS A 171 -16.88 0.85 12.08
N GLY A 172 -17.40 1.89 11.44
CA GLY A 172 -18.65 1.86 10.70
C GLY A 172 -18.56 2.55 9.36
N SER A 173 -19.36 2.09 8.40
CA SER A 173 -19.56 2.73 7.10
C SER A 173 -21.03 2.67 6.69
N GLN A 174 -21.57 3.77 6.18
CA GLN A 174 -22.90 3.78 5.59
C GLN A 174 -22.88 3.05 4.27
N ARG A 175 -23.84 2.16 4.06
CA ARG A 175 -24.00 1.37 2.83
C ARG A 175 -24.90 2.08 1.83
N PHE A 176 -25.05 1.49 0.64
CA PHE A 176 -25.82 2.11 -0.45
C PHE A 176 -27.29 2.39 -0.07
N ASP A 177 -27.85 1.63 0.87
CA ASP A 177 -29.20 1.77 1.43
C ASP A 177 -29.29 2.77 2.61
N GLY A 178 -28.17 3.42 2.95
CA GLY A 178 -28.06 4.38 4.05
C GLY A 178 -27.94 3.76 5.44
N GLN A 179 -27.98 2.43 5.55
CA GLN A 179 -27.79 1.73 6.82
C GLN A 179 -26.30 1.65 7.18
N TRP A 180 -26.01 1.67 8.48
CA TRP A 180 -24.64 1.47 8.96
C TRP A 180 -24.30 -0.01 9.01
N GLN A 181 -23.15 -0.34 8.46
CA GLN A 181 -22.45 -1.60 8.66
C GLN A 181 -21.26 -1.34 9.59
N PHE A 182 -21.05 -2.19 10.59
CA PHE A 182 -20.01 -2.04 11.60
C PHE A 182 -19.09 -3.25 11.67
N VAL A 183 -17.88 -3.02 12.19
CA VAL A 183 -16.94 -4.03 12.69
C VAL A 183 -16.46 -3.62 14.06
N ASP A 184 -16.51 -4.55 15.01
CA ASP A 184 -16.08 -4.32 16.39
C ASP A 184 -14.73 -4.98 16.65
N GLN A 185 -13.98 -4.37 17.57
CA GLN A 185 -12.69 -4.87 18.04
C GLN A 185 -12.66 -4.80 19.57
N THR A 186 -12.17 -5.86 20.21
CA THR A 186 -11.88 -5.83 21.65
C THR A 186 -10.42 -6.14 21.91
N TYR A 187 -9.91 -5.60 23.02
CA TYR A 187 -8.54 -5.77 23.44
C TYR A 187 -8.49 -6.41 24.81
N ASP A 188 -7.50 -7.28 25.02
CA ASP A 188 -7.26 -7.88 26.33
C ASP A 188 -6.68 -6.87 27.34
N GLY A 189 -6.52 -7.30 28.60
CA GLY A 189 -5.94 -6.46 29.65
C GLY A 189 -4.48 -6.02 29.42
N ARG A 190 -3.78 -6.59 28.44
CA ARG A 190 -2.43 -6.17 27.99
C ARG A 190 -2.48 -5.28 26.75
N GLY A 191 -3.68 -5.03 26.23
CA GLY A 191 -3.95 -4.20 25.08
C GLY A 191 -3.68 -4.82 23.72
N ARG A 192 -3.61 -6.16 23.65
CA ARG A 192 -3.52 -6.92 22.40
C ARG A 192 -4.91 -7.19 21.85
N LEU A 193 -5.04 -7.34 20.53
CA LEU A 193 -6.33 -7.60 19.88
C LEU A 193 -6.88 -8.96 20.30
N GLU A 194 -7.94 -9.00 21.09
CA GLU A 194 -8.52 -10.26 21.58
C GLU A 194 -9.49 -10.86 20.55
N LYS A 195 -10.35 -10.03 19.98
CA LYS A 195 -11.29 -10.47 18.94
C LYS A 195 -11.72 -9.32 18.05
N VAL A 196 -12.10 -9.68 16.82
CA VAL A 196 -12.62 -8.78 15.79
C VAL A 196 -13.86 -9.40 15.16
N SER A 197 -14.93 -8.63 15.02
CA SER A 197 -16.17 -9.16 14.48
C SER A 197 -16.12 -9.26 12.96
N LEU A 198 -16.95 -10.13 12.38
CA LEU A 198 -17.37 -9.94 11.00
C LEU A 198 -18.19 -8.65 10.87
N PRO A 199 -18.28 -8.05 9.67
CA PRO A 199 -19.19 -6.95 9.43
C PRO A 199 -20.62 -7.34 9.77
N PHE A 200 -21.32 -6.43 10.43
CA PHE A 200 -22.69 -6.65 10.87
C PHE A 200 -23.51 -5.37 10.74
N ARG A 201 -24.83 -5.53 10.72
CA ARG A 201 -25.79 -4.43 10.82
C ARG A 201 -26.50 -4.52 12.17
N GLY A 202 -26.84 -3.39 12.78
CA GLY A 202 -27.49 -3.34 14.10
C GLY A 202 -26.53 -2.97 15.24
N THR A 203 -26.87 -3.37 16.47
CA THR A 203 -26.19 -2.87 17.69
C THR A 203 -25.00 -3.72 18.14
N SER A 204 -24.99 -5.02 17.83
CA SER A 204 -23.96 -5.96 18.30
C SER A 204 -23.69 -7.06 17.27
N PRO A 205 -22.43 -7.51 17.13
CA PRO A 205 -22.05 -8.59 16.24
C PRO A 205 -22.33 -9.98 16.84
N ASN A 206 -22.70 -10.92 15.97
CA ASN A 206 -22.87 -12.34 16.33
C ASN A 206 -21.64 -13.20 16.07
N PHE A 207 -20.75 -12.73 15.19
CA PHE A 207 -19.67 -13.54 14.62
C PHE A 207 -18.32 -12.87 14.86
N TRP A 208 -17.38 -13.61 15.45
CA TRP A 208 -16.09 -13.10 15.89
C TRP A 208 -14.94 -13.99 15.44
N ALA A 209 -13.86 -13.37 14.99
CA ALA A 209 -12.55 -13.99 14.93
C ALA A 209 -11.80 -13.67 16.23
N THR A 210 -11.25 -14.69 16.89
CA THR A 210 -10.63 -14.57 18.22
C THR A 210 -9.17 -14.97 18.17
N TYR A 211 -8.32 -14.19 18.84
CA TYR A 211 -6.90 -14.44 18.99
C TYR A 211 -6.57 -14.94 20.38
N THR A 212 -5.64 -15.87 20.47
CA THR A 212 -4.94 -16.21 21.71
C THR A 212 -3.46 -15.93 21.57
N TYR A 213 -2.79 -15.71 22.69
CA TYR A 213 -1.40 -15.29 22.72
C TYR A 213 -0.62 -16.03 23.80
N ASP A 214 0.67 -16.19 23.56
CA ASP A 214 1.62 -16.68 24.55
C ASP A 214 2.03 -15.56 25.55
N PRO A 215 2.83 -15.90 26.59
CA PRO A 215 3.31 -14.91 27.56
C PRO A 215 4.19 -13.80 26.98
N TYR A 216 4.82 -14.03 25.82
CA TYR A 216 5.65 -13.09 25.07
C TYR A 216 4.86 -12.25 24.07
N ASN A 217 3.52 -12.35 24.15
CA ASN A 217 2.54 -11.69 23.33
C ASN A 217 2.42 -12.23 21.89
N ARG A 218 3.06 -13.35 21.53
CA ARG A 218 2.96 -13.98 20.18
C ARG A 218 1.65 -14.73 20.00
N PRO A 219 0.97 -14.65 18.84
CA PRO A 219 -0.31 -15.31 18.65
C PRO A 219 -0.08 -16.83 18.68
N LEU A 220 -0.98 -17.56 19.30
CA LEU A 220 -0.98 -19.02 19.32
C LEU A 220 -2.07 -19.58 18.42
N THR A 221 -3.22 -18.92 18.38
CA THR A 221 -4.36 -19.34 17.56
C THR A 221 -5.17 -18.15 17.12
N LEU A 222 -5.62 -18.20 15.88
CA LEU A 222 -6.71 -17.41 15.32
C LEU A 222 -7.84 -18.37 15.02
N THR A 223 -8.96 -18.24 15.72
CA THR A 223 -10.20 -18.93 15.39
C THR A 223 -11.11 -17.95 14.70
N GLU A 224 -11.36 -18.14 13.42
CA GLU A 224 -12.29 -17.34 12.64
C GLU A 224 -13.73 -17.62 13.05
N ALA A 225 -14.65 -16.72 12.70
CA ALA A 225 -16.07 -16.87 13.03
C ALA A 225 -16.70 -18.18 12.52
N SER A 226 -16.17 -18.72 11.43
CA SER A 226 -16.59 -19.98 10.83
C SER A 226 -16.13 -21.23 11.60
N GLY A 227 -15.32 -21.06 12.65
CA GLY A 227 -14.62 -22.15 13.33
C GLY A 227 -13.34 -22.59 12.62
N LYS A 228 -12.99 -21.97 11.48
CA LYS A 228 -11.68 -22.17 10.84
C LYS A 228 -10.56 -21.70 11.76
N THR A 229 -9.49 -22.48 11.84
CA THR A 229 -8.36 -22.15 12.73
C THR A 229 -7.07 -21.96 11.94
N THR A 230 -6.29 -20.97 12.39
CA THR A 230 -4.86 -20.86 12.09
C THR A 230 -4.11 -20.95 13.42
N THR A 231 -3.10 -21.79 13.50
CA THR A 231 -2.30 -21.96 14.72
C THR A 231 -0.84 -21.64 14.49
N TRP A 232 -0.17 -21.09 15.49
CA TRP A 232 1.26 -20.86 15.49
C TRP A 232 1.91 -21.58 16.66
N ALA A 233 2.99 -22.29 16.36
CA ALA A 233 3.89 -22.88 17.35
C ALA A 233 5.29 -22.30 17.17
N TYR A 234 6.00 -22.10 18.28
CA TYR A 234 7.32 -21.48 18.31
C TYR A 234 8.31 -22.42 19.01
N ASP A 235 9.41 -22.74 18.34
CA ASP A 235 10.49 -23.55 18.89
C ASP A 235 11.85 -22.94 18.50
N GLY A 236 12.49 -22.26 19.45
CA GLY A 236 13.75 -21.53 19.20
C GLY A 236 13.62 -20.52 18.05
N LEU A 237 14.36 -20.77 16.97
CA LEU A 237 14.38 -19.95 15.75
C LEU A 237 13.36 -20.43 14.69
N SER A 238 12.53 -21.42 15.03
CA SER A 238 11.52 -21.98 14.15
C SER A 238 10.11 -21.53 14.56
N THR A 239 9.29 -21.21 13.56
CA THR A 239 7.86 -20.92 13.70
C THR A 239 7.09 -21.83 12.77
N THR A 240 6.17 -22.62 13.32
CA THR A 240 5.24 -23.45 12.56
C THR A 240 3.88 -22.80 12.51
N GLU A 241 3.42 -22.42 11.32
CA GLU A 241 2.05 -21.99 11.06
C GLU A 241 1.26 -23.15 10.47
N THR A 242 0.09 -23.47 11.03
CA THR A 242 -0.87 -24.39 10.38
C THR A 242 -2.07 -23.60 9.93
N ARG A 243 -2.31 -23.57 8.61
CA ARG A 243 -3.39 -22.84 7.96
C ARG A 243 -4.00 -23.67 6.85
N ASN A 244 -5.32 -23.69 6.75
CA ASN A 244 -6.05 -24.49 5.75
C ASN A 244 -5.66 -25.99 5.80
N GLY A 245 -5.32 -26.50 6.98
CA GLY A 245 -4.80 -27.86 7.17
C GLY A 245 -3.34 -28.08 6.76
N ILE A 246 -2.65 -27.08 6.21
CA ILE A 246 -1.24 -27.15 5.79
C ILE A 246 -0.36 -26.59 6.90
N ALA A 247 0.55 -27.40 7.44
CA ALA A 247 1.56 -26.98 8.39
C ALA A 247 2.85 -26.57 7.67
N THR A 248 3.25 -25.31 7.82
CA THR A 248 4.46 -24.73 7.25
C THR A 248 5.38 -24.26 8.37
N THR A 249 6.59 -24.82 8.45
CA THR A 249 7.62 -24.45 9.43
C THR A 249 8.68 -23.59 8.79
N LYS A 250 8.82 -22.35 9.26
CA LYS A 250 9.86 -21.40 8.85
C LYS A 250 10.96 -21.40 9.90
N THR A 251 12.22 -21.53 9.48
CA THR A 251 13.38 -21.52 10.39
C THR A 251 14.34 -20.41 9.99
N THR A 252 14.65 -19.54 10.94
CA THR A 252 15.67 -18.50 10.76
C THR A 252 17.00 -18.93 11.35
N ASP A 253 18.06 -18.20 10.99
CA ASP A 253 19.30 -18.20 11.76
C ASP A 253 19.26 -17.17 12.91
N GLU A 254 20.39 -17.02 13.61
CA GLU A 254 20.56 -16.11 14.76
C GLU A 254 20.42 -14.62 14.40
N SER A 255 20.59 -14.23 13.14
CA SER A 255 20.35 -12.87 12.66
C SER A 255 18.87 -12.60 12.34
N GLY A 256 18.02 -13.64 12.39
CA GLY A 256 16.61 -13.59 12.03
C GLY A 256 16.35 -13.77 10.53
N ALA A 257 17.38 -14.09 9.73
CA ALA A 257 17.18 -14.34 8.30
C ALA A 257 16.65 -15.76 8.06
N LEU A 258 15.66 -15.90 7.18
CA LEU A 258 15.03 -17.17 6.88
C LEU A 258 15.99 -18.08 6.06
N ILE A 259 16.22 -19.30 6.53
CA ILE A 259 17.19 -20.23 5.93
C ILE A 259 16.55 -21.56 5.51
N LYS A 260 15.35 -21.86 6.01
CA LYS A 260 14.65 -23.09 5.70
C LYS A 260 13.15 -22.93 5.86
N VAL A 261 12.39 -23.54 4.95
CA VAL A 261 10.94 -23.70 5.04
C VAL A 261 10.58 -25.18 4.82
N GLU A 262 9.65 -25.72 5.60
CA GLU A 262 9.18 -27.10 5.49
C GLU A 262 7.65 -27.13 5.46
N ASP A 263 7.07 -27.79 4.45
CA ASP A 263 5.64 -28.03 4.33
C ASP A 263 5.39 -29.51 3.92
N PRO A 264 4.15 -30.01 3.78
CA PRO A 264 3.90 -31.41 3.43
C PRO A 264 4.48 -31.85 2.08
N GLY A 265 4.84 -30.92 1.19
CA GLY A 265 5.50 -31.18 -0.09
C GLY A 265 7.02 -31.35 0.03
N GLY A 266 7.60 -30.99 1.18
CA GLY A 266 9.02 -31.19 1.50
C GLY A 266 9.70 -29.93 2.04
N MET A 267 11.01 -29.86 1.85
CA MET A 267 11.87 -28.80 2.38
C MET A 267 12.34 -27.86 1.27
N ILE A 268 12.38 -26.56 1.60
CA ILE A 268 13.05 -25.50 0.85
C ILE A 268 14.21 -24.99 1.71
N GLU A 269 15.43 -24.96 1.17
CA GLU A 269 16.61 -24.42 1.85
C GLU A 269 17.15 -23.18 1.13
N TYR A 270 17.47 -22.13 1.89
CA TYR A 270 18.02 -20.87 1.39
C TYR A 270 19.47 -20.71 1.84
N THR A 271 20.38 -20.64 0.88
CA THR A 271 21.78 -20.27 1.14
C THR A 271 21.95 -18.77 0.96
N LEU A 272 22.10 -18.04 2.05
CA LEU A 272 22.16 -16.59 2.05
C LEU A 272 23.60 -16.06 1.95
N ARG A 273 23.75 -14.91 1.30
CA ARG A 273 24.93 -14.05 1.33
C ARG A 273 24.97 -13.22 2.63
N PRO A 274 26.10 -12.58 2.99
CA PRO A 274 26.19 -11.79 4.22
C PRO A 274 25.30 -10.53 4.24
N ASP A 275 24.86 -10.03 3.08
CA ASP A 275 23.84 -8.98 2.95
C ASP A 275 22.40 -9.49 3.15
N GLY A 276 22.21 -10.79 3.38
CA GLY A 276 20.90 -11.43 3.58
C GLY A 276 20.21 -11.90 2.29
N GLN A 277 20.78 -11.61 1.12
CA GLN A 277 20.21 -12.01 -0.18
C GLN A 277 20.47 -13.50 -0.47
N PRO A 278 19.54 -14.24 -1.09
CA PRO A 278 19.73 -15.65 -1.42
C PRO A 278 20.73 -15.83 -2.57
N SER A 279 21.79 -16.61 -2.36
CA SER A 279 22.66 -17.08 -3.47
C SER A 279 22.15 -18.36 -4.11
N ARG A 280 21.39 -19.17 -3.35
CA ARG A 280 20.86 -20.46 -3.79
C ARG A 280 19.59 -20.80 -3.01
N ILE A 281 18.60 -21.33 -3.71
CA ILE A 281 17.38 -21.92 -3.15
C ILE A 281 17.30 -23.37 -3.62
N THR A 282 17.09 -24.31 -2.71
CA THR A 282 16.93 -25.73 -3.03
C THR A 282 15.52 -26.17 -2.63
N ALA A 283 14.68 -26.49 -3.60
CA ALA A 283 13.31 -26.97 -3.42
C ALA A 283 13.25 -28.52 -3.47
N PRO A 284 12.10 -29.15 -3.12
CA PRO A 284 11.96 -30.60 -3.12
C PRO A 284 12.34 -31.26 -4.45
N GLY A 285 13.00 -32.42 -4.36
CA GLY A 285 13.58 -33.09 -5.54
C GLY A 285 14.97 -32.58 -5.93
N ASN A 286 15.66 -31.85 -5.04
CA ASN A 286 16.96 -31.21 -5.29
C ASN A 286 16.93 -30.22 -6.45
N VAL A 287 15.80 -29.54 -6.63
CA VAL A 287 15.62 -28.54 -7.68
C VAL A 287 16.25 -27.24 -7.19
N VAL A 288 17.22 -26.71 -7.93
CA VAL A 288 18.06 -25.58 -7.49
C VAL A 288 17.82 -24.35 -8.33
N THR A 289 17.47 -23.23 -7.69
CA THR A 289 17.52 -21.90 -8.28
C THR A 289 18.72 -21.14 -7.70
N SER A 290 19.57 -20.54 -8.53
CA SER A 290 20.77 -19.81 -8.09
C SER A 290 20.79 -18.36 -8.57
N PHE A 291 21.46 -17.51 -7.80
CA PHE A 291 21.49 -16.06 -8.01
C PHE A 291 22.92 -15.54 -8.00
N GLU A 292 23.20 -14.60 -8.89
CA GLU A 292 24.46 -13.86 -8.93
C GLU A 292 24.18 -12.37 -8.72
N TYR A 293 25.13 -11.68 -8.11
CA TYR A 293 25.02 -10.26 -7.81
C TYR A 293 26.35 -9.55 -8.09
N ASP A 294 26.29 -8.27 -8.37
CA ASP A 294 27.47 -7.42 -8.49
C ASP A 294 27.99 -6.94 -7.12
N GLN A 295 29.03 -6.09 -7.17
CA GLN A 295 29.66 -5.49 -5.99
C GLN A 295 28.75 -4.51 -5.22
N TYR A 296 27.68 -4.01 -5.84
CA TYR A 296 26.68 -3.14 -5.22
C TYR A 296 25.53 -3.93 -4.59
N GLY A 297 25.52 -5.26 -4.75
CA GLY A 297 24.46 -6.14 -4.26
C GLY A 297 23.25 -6.21 -5.19
N ARG A 298 23.37 -5.72 -6.43
CA ARG A 298 22.31 -5.84 -7.44
C ARG A 298 22.37 -7.19 -8.12
N GLN A 299 21.24 -7.82 -8.35
CA GLN A 299 21.17 -9.13 -9.01
C GLN A 299 21.62 -9.00 -10.48
N THR A 300 22.60 -9.80 -10.89
CA THR A 300 23.13 -9.86 -12.26
C THR A 300 22.66 -11.10 -13.01
N SER A 301 22.28 -12.16 -12.32
CA SER A 301 21.61 -13.29 -12.94
C SER A 301 20.76 -14.11 -11.97
N ILE A 302 19.79 -14.82 -12.54
CA ILE A 302 19.03 -15.91 -11.92
C ILE A 302 19.11 -17.11 -12.85
N THR A 303 19.36 -18.29 -12.30
CA THR A 303 19.27 -19.57 -13.04
C THR A 303 18.18 -20.41 -12.41
N ASP A 304 17.08 -20.59 -13.14
CA ASP A 304 15.88 -21.31 -12.71
C ASP A 304 15.69 -22.57 -13.58
N PRO A 305 15.41 -23.75 -13.01
CA PRO A 305 15.24 -24.98 -13.79
C PRO A 305 14.03 -25.00 -14.74
N SER A 306 13.04 -24.13 -14.53
CA SER A 306 11.89 -23.98 -15.42
C SER A 306 12.14 -22.94 -16.51
N ALA A 307 12.70 -21.78 -16.14
CA ALA A 307 12.87 -20.63 -17.06
C ALA A 307 14.27 -20.49 -17.68
N GLY A 308 15.25 -21.28 -17.23
CA GLY A 308 16.65 -21.17 -17.61
C GLY A 308 17.38 -20.01 -16.93
N ARG A 309 18.53 -19.61 -17.49
CA ARG A 309 19.32 -18.48 -16.99
C ARG A 309 18.82 -17.16 -17.58
N GLN A 310 18.54 -16.20 -16.72
CA GLN A 310 18.24 -14.82 -17.09
C GLN A 310 19.28 -13.89 -16.46
N SER A 311 19.79 -12.91 -17.20
CA SER A 311 20.78 -11.95 -16.72
C SER A 311 20.29 -10.51 -16.81
N PHE A 312 20.77 -9.68 -15.90
CA PHE A 312 20.38 -8.28 -15.74
C PHE A 312 21.63 -7.40 -15.79
N THR A 313 21.56 -6.33 -16.57
CA THR A 313 22.62 -5.31 -16.65
C THR A 313 22.00 -3.94 -16.42
N GLU A 314 22.54 -3.18 -15.47
CA GLU A 314 22.08 -1.83 -15.14
C GLU A 314 23.23 -0.82 -15.26
N THR A 315 23.01 0.25 -16.03
CA THR A 315 23.97 1.34 -16.23
C THR A 315 23.32 2.70 -15.99
N TYR A 316 24.11 3.66 -15.51
CA TYR A 316 23.73 5.06 -15.34
C TYR A 316 24.59 5.94 -16.24
N ALA A 317 23.97 6.90 -16.91
CA ALA A 317 24.64 7.98 -17.59
C ALA A 317 24.94 9.14 -16.62
N ALA A 318 25.83 10.05 -17.01
CA ALA A 318 26.27 11.16 -16.15
C ALA A 318 25.13 12.13 -15.78
N ASP A 319 24.10 12.21 -16.63
CA ASP A 319 22.89 13.00 -16.43
C ASP A 319 21.90 12.36 -15.43
N GLY A 320 22.11 11.09 -15.05
CA GLY A 320 21.23 10.32 -14.17
C GLY A 320 20.28 9.38 -14.89
N SER A 321 20.26 9.39 -16.22
CA SER A 321 19.45 8.45 -17.01
C SER A 321 19.92 7.00 -16.78
N LYS A 322 18.99 6.07 -16.59
CA LYS A 322 19.26 4.65 -16.27
C LYS A 322 18.89 3.75 -17.43
N THR A 323 19.72 2.77 -17.76
CA THR A 323 19.38 1.70 -18.72
C THR A 323 19.42 0.34 -18.01
N LEU A 324 18.32 -0.42 -18.11
CA LEU A 324 18.20 -1.79 -17.61
C LEU A 324 18.01 -2.74 -18.79
N THR A 325 18.91 -3.70 -18.97
CA THR A 325 18.80 -4.76 -19.98
C THR A 325 18.58 -6.11 -19.29
N VAL A 326 17.58 -6.85 -19.78
CA VAL A 326 17.27 -8.21 -19.35
C VAL A 326 17.50 -9.16 -20.52
N THR A 327 18.31 -10.19 -20.33
CA THR A 327 18.59 -11.22 -21.34
C THR A 327 18.11 -12.57 -20.84
N ASP A 328 17.31 -13.27 -21.62
CA ASP A 328 16.76 -14.58 -21.26
C ASP A 328 17.67 -15.76 -21.65
N ALA A 329 17.22 -16.98 -21.36
CA ALA A 329 17.97 -18.21 -21.61
C ALA A 329 18.17 -18.52 -23.11
N ARG A 330 17.47 -17.82 -24.01
CA ARG A 330 17.63 -17.91 -25.47
C ARG A 330 18.62 -16.88 -26.00
N ASN A 331 19.25 -16.10 -25.11
CA ASN A 331 20.05 -14.92 -25.42
C ASN A 331 19.27 -13.80 -26.12
N VAL A 332 17.94 -13.75 -25.93
CA VAL A 332 17.10 -12.65 -26.42
C VAL A 332 17.02 -11.59 -25.33
N SER A 333 17.23 -10.32 -25.71
CA SER A 333 17.28 -9.22 -24.75
C SER A 333 16.16 -8.22 -24.96
N ASN A 334 15.66 -7.65 -23.87
CA ASN A 334 14.85 -6.43 -23.86
C ASN A 334 15.51 -5.39 -22.95
N THR A 335 15.31 -4.11 -23.25
CA THR A 335 15.94 -2.99 -22.55
C THR A 335 14.91 -1.94 -22.17
N THR A 336 14.95 -1.44 -20.94
CA THR A 336 14.15 -0.29 -20.50
C THR A 336 15.08 0.87 -20.18
N VAL A 337 14.81 2.03 -20.77
CA VAL A 337 15.54 3.27 -20.55
C VAL A 337 14.67 4.21 -19.72
N TYR A 338 15.26 4.77 -18.67
CA TYR A 338 14.67 5.73 -17.78
C TYR A 338 15.39 7.06 -17.92
N ASP A 339 14.65 8.17 -17.85
CA ASP A 339 15.27 9.48 -17.71
C ASP A 339 15.84 9.71 -16.29
N GLN A 340 16.47 10.87 -16.10
CA GLN A 340 17.03 11.29 -14.82
C GLN A 340 16.00 11.34 -13.67
N TYR A 341 14.71 11.44 -13.96
CA TYR A 341 13.63 11.46 -12.96
C TYR A 341 13.08 10.06 -12.65
N GLY A 342 13.67 9.01 -13.22
CA GLY A 342 13.25 7.63 -13.03
C GLY A 342 12.00 7.25 -13.83
N ARG A 343 11.60 8.06 -14.81
CA ARG A 343 10.45 7.80 -15.68
C ARG A 343 10.89 6.99 -16.89
N VAL A 344 10.11 5.99 -17.30
CA VAL A 344 10.43 5.20 -18.51
C VAL A 344 10.27 6.09 -19.73
N VAL A 345 11.32 6.24 -20.54
CA VAL A 345 11.26 6.99 -21.82
C VAL A 345 11.27 6.08 -23.03
N GLU A 346 11.80 4.86 -22.88
CA GLU A 346 11.90 3.90 -23.96
C GLU A 346 11.90 2.47 -23.44
N LYS A 347 11.19 1.56 -24.13
CA LYS A 347 11.36 0.11 -24.02
C LYS A 347 11.79 -0.41 -25.38
N ARG A 348 12.90 -1.15 -25.44
CA ARG A 348 13.42 -1.80 -26.64
C ARG A 348 13.27 -3.31 -26.51
N ALA A 349 12.46 -3.91 -27.38
CA ALA A 349 12.13 -5.33 -27.40
C ALA A 349 11.93 -5.75 -28.87
N ASP A 350 11.10 -6.75 -29.17
CA ASP A 350 10.70 -7.02 -30.57
C ASP A 350 9.89 -5.85 -31.17
N THR A 351 9.28 -5.06 -30.30
CA THR A 351 8.63 -3.78 -30.60
C THR A 351 9.28 -2.74 -29.71
N ASN A 352 9.83 -1.68 -30.31
CA ASN A 352 10.35 -0.54 -29.56
C ASN A 352 9.22 0.44 -29.28
N THR A 353 9.11 0.90 -28.04
CA THR A 353 8.10 1.87 -27.60
C THR A 353 8.75 3.06 -26.93
N SER A 354 8.40 4.25 -27.40
CA SER A 354 8.70 5.53 -26.75
C SER A 354 7.57 5.98 -25.83
N TYR A 355 7.93 6.53 -24.68
CA TYR A 355 7.02 7.10 -23.69
C TYR A 355 7.21 8.61 -23.67
N VAL A 356 6.15 9.35 -23.92
CA VAL A 356 6.18 10.81 -24.01
C VAL A 356 5.38 11.40 -22.85
N TYR A 357 6.04 12.30 -22.12
CA TYR A 357 5.45 13.03 -21.02
C TYR A 357 5.09 14.45 -21.47
N ASN A 358 4.00 15.00 -20.96
CA ASN A 358 3.68 16.41 -21.15
C ASN A 358 4.56 17.31 -20.26
N ASP A 359 4.40 18.63 -20.39
CA ASP A 359 5.15 19.63 -19.62
C ASP A 359 4.94 19.50 -18.10
N ASP A 360 3.81 18.93 -17.68
CA ASP A 360 3.51 18.62 -16.27
C ASP A 360 4.24 17.36 -15.76
N GLY A 361 5.02 16.69 -16.62
CA GLY A 361 5.74 15.47 -16.30
C GLY A 361 4.88 14.21 -16.26
N THR A 362 3.69 14.27 -16.84
CA THR A 362 2.67 13.22 -16.81
C THR A 362 2.60 12.47 -18.14
N LEU A 363 2.33 11.16 -18.12
CA LEU A 363 2.38 10.34 -19.33
C LEU A 363 1.27 10.74 -20.31
N ALA A 364 1.65 11.29 -21.45
CA ALA A 364 0.74 11.78 -22.48
C ALA A 364 0.55 10.77 -23.61
N GLN A 365 1.60 10.03 -23.96
CA GLN A 365 1.56 9.12 -25.10
C GLN A 365 2.54 7.96 -24.96
N LEU A 366 2.13 6.80 -25.46
CA LEU A 366 3.02 5.70 -25.83
C LEU A 366 2.93 5.52 -27.34
N TYR A 367 4.08 5.35 -27.97
CA TYR A 367 4.17 5.08 -29.40
C TYR A 367 5.14 3.95 -29.66
N SER A 368 4.69 2.94 -30.40
CA SER A 368 5.47 1.76 -30.75
C SER A 368 5.84 1.74 -32.23
N ASP A 369 6.96 1.13 -32.59
CA ASP A 369 7.40 0.95 -33.99
C ASP A 369 6.50 0.01 -34.81
N ASN A 370 5.74 -0.87 -34.15
CA ASN A 370 4.61 -1.60 -34.73
C ASN A 370 3.38 -0.71 -35.01
N LEU A 371 3.53 0.60 -34.81
CA LEU A 371 2.55 1.66 -35.04
C LEU A 371 1.30 1.56 -34.16
N SER A 372 1.39 0.84 -33.03
CA SER A 372 0.43 0.98 -31.94
C SER A 372 0.70 2.24 -31.14
N MET A 373 -0.38 2.92 -30.74
CA MET A 373 -0.31 4.17 -30.00
C MET A 373 -1.38 4.18 -28.92
N ARG A 374 -1.03 4.70 -27.74
CA ARG A 374 -1.96 5.00 -26.66
C ARG A 374 -1.77 6.46 -26.26
N VAL A 375 -2.82 7.25 -26.30
CA VAL A 375 -2.81 8.67 -25.93
C VAL A 375 -3.68 8.89 -24.71
N PHE A 376 -3.19 9.71 -23.77
CA PHE A 376 -3.91 10.12 -22.58
C PHE A 376 -4.20 11.62 -22.64
N GLU A 377 -5.46 11.98 -22.44
CA GLU A 377 -5.87 13.36 -22.17
C GLU A 377 -6.25 13.44 -20.68
N TYR A 378 -5.87 14.54 -20.04
CA TYR A 378 -6.22 14.81 -18.65
C TYR A 378 -7.12 16.04 -18.57
N ASP A 379 -8.05 16.04 -17.61
CA ASP A 379 -8.82 17.24 -17.27
C ASP A 379 -7.97 18.23 -16.45
N GLU A 380 -8.55 19.38 -16.13
CA GLU A 380 -7.88 20.42 -15.34
C GLU A 380 -7.46 19.95 -13.93
N MET A 381 -8.03 18.84 -13.45
CA MET A 381 -7.75 18.22 -12.15
C MET A 381 -6.76 17.05 -12.25
N ASP A 382 -6.03 16.92 -13.36
CA ASP A 382 -5.09 15.82 -13.66
C ASP A 382 -5.72 14.42 -13.70
N ARG A 383 -7.05 14.33 -13.78
CA ARG A 383 -7.75 13.04 -13.93
C ARG A 383 -7.81 12.69 -15.41
N VAL A 384 -7.73 11.41 -15.75
CA VAL A 384 -7.83 10.96 -17.14
C VAL A 384 -9.21 11.33 -17.70
N ALA A 385 -9.21 12.21 -18.71
CA ALA A 385 -10.39 12.66 -19.44
C ALA A 385 -10.62 11.85 -20.72
N ALA A 386 -9.54 11.35 -21.34
CA ALA A 386 -9.65 10.42 -22.45
C ALA A 386 -8.48 9.45 -22.51
N VAL A 387 -8.74 8.25 -23.02
CA VAL A 387 -7.73 7.29 -23.45
C VAL A 387 -8.04 6.89 -24.88
N TRP A 388 -7.07 7.05 -25.77
CA TRP A 388 -7.22 6.68 -27.16
C TRP A 388 -6.19 5.62 -27.55
N ASP A 389 -6.68 4.40 -27.79
CA ASP A 389 -5.89 3.27 -28.28
C ASP A 389 -6.04 3.16 -29.79
N ASN A 390 -4.95 3.36 -30.53
CA ASN A 390 -4.94 3.42 -31.98
C ASN A 390 -3.92 2.46 -32.58
N LEU A 391 -4.30 1.83 -33.69
CA LEU A 391 -3.47 0.93 -34.48
C LEU A 391 -3.34 1.46 -35.92
N SER A 392 -2.19 1.25 -36.56
CA SER A 392 -1.89 1.71 -37.93
C SER A 392 -2.90 1.37 -39.02
N GLU A 393 -3.69 0.33 -38.83
CA GLU A 393 -4.70 -0.14 -39.79
C GLU A 393 -6.03 0.64 -39.70
N GLY A 394 -6.03 1.78 -39.00
CA GLY A 394 -7.20 2.64 -38.83
C GLY A 394 -8.25 2.06 -37.88
N LYS A 395 -7.84 1.16 -36.98
CA LYS A 395 -8.69 0.60 -35.92
C LYS A 395 -8.32 1.27 -34.60
N PHE A 396 -9.34 1.74 -33.87
CA PHE A 396 -9.11 2.40 -32.61
C PHE A 396 -10.28 2.23 -31.63
N LEU A 397 -9.99 2.47 -30.37
CA LEU A 397 -10.97 2.73 -29.32
C LEU A 397 -10.60 4.02 -28.59
N GLU A 398 -11.51 4.98 -28.61
CA GLU A 398 -11.46 6.15 -27.75
C GLU A 398 -12.44 5.96 -26.59
N LYS A 399 -11.96 6.14 -25.37
CA LYS A 399 -12.76 6.21 -24.14
C LYS A 399 -12.70 7.64 -23.63
N ARG A 400 -13.84 8.29 -23.42
CA ARG A 400 -13.89 9.59 -22.72
C ARG A 400 -14.60 9.46 -21.39
N PHE A 401 -14.03 10.10 -20.37
CA PHE A 401 -14.48 10.02 -18.98
C PHE A 401 -15.03 11.37 -18.55
N THR A 402 -16.17 11.35 -17.87
CA THR A 402 -16.68 12.51 -17.13
C THR A 402 -16.74 12.19 -15.65
N TYR A 403 -16.55 13.22 -14.82
CA TYR A 403 -16.54 13.07 -13.37
C TYR A 403 -17.60 13.95 -12.74
N HIS A 404 -18.23 13.43 -11.68
CA HIS A 404 -19.17 14.14 -10.82
C HIS A 404 -18.89 13.74 -9.38
N ASP A 405 -18.80 14.70 -8.47
CA ASP A 405 -18.53 14.45 -7.04
C ASP A 405 -17.28 13.57 -6.79
N GLY A 406 -16.24 13.74 -7.61
CA GLY A 406 -15.01 12.93 -7.51
C GLY A 406 -15.18 11.45 -7.89
N ASN A 407 -16.28 11.07 -8.54
CA ASN A 407 -16.54 9.74 -9.10
C ASN A 407 -16.66 9.80 -10.62
N ILE A 408 -16.38 8.69 -11.31
CA ILE A 408 -16.67 8.54 -12.74
C ILE A 408 -18.19 8.56 -12.92
N ALA A 409 -18.70 9.54 -13.66
CA ALA A 409 -20.12 9.67 -13.97
C ALA A 409 -20.46 8.94 -15.27
N GLU A 410 -19.66 9.14 -16.33
CA GLU A 410 -19.89 8.52 -17.63
C GLU A 410 -18.59 8.07 -18.30
N ILE A 411 -18.70 7.02 -19.11
CA ILE A 411 -17.65 6.58 -20.04
C ILE A 411 -18.28 6.43 -21.43
N SER A 412 -17.84 7.23 -22.39
CA SER A 412 -18.28 7.09 -23.79
C SER A 412 -17.22 6.41 -24.64
N TYR A 413 -17.68 5.60 -25.60
CA TYR A 413 -16.86 4.76 -26.47
C TYR A 413 -17.05 5.14 -27.92
N THR A 414 -15.96 5.49 -28.60
CA THR A 414 -15.93 5.77 -30.05
C THR A 414 -14.92 4.87 -30.73
N SER A 415 -15.24 4.37 -31.92
CA SER A 415 -14.31 3.62 -32.76
C SER A 415 -14.27 4.18 -34.18
N GLN A 416 -13.55 3.50 -35.07
CA GLN A 416 -13.47 3.86 -36.49
C GLN A 416 -14.81 3.88 -37.23
N THR A 417 -15.87 3.31 -36.64
CA THR A 417 -17.23 3.35 -37.20
C THR A 417 -18.12 4.42 -36.56
N GLY A 418 -17.58 5.28 -35.70
CA GLY A 418 -18.31 6.32 -34.95
C GLY A 418 -18.57 5.93 -33.50
N ALA A 419 -19.50 6.65 -32.86
CA ALA A 419 -19.91 6.38 -31.48
C ALA A 419 -20.52 4.97 -31.35
N ILE A 420 -20.08 4.21 -30.35
CA ILE A 420 -20.58 2.86 -30.05
C ILE A 420 -21.63 2.93 -28.94
N ALA A 421 -21.25 3.47 -27.78
CA ALA A 421 -22.05 3.44 -26.57
C ALA A 421 -21.55 4.43 -25.50
N THR A 422 -22.42 4.76 -24.55
CA THR A 422 -22.06 5.46 -23.31
C THR A 422 -22.53 4.65 -22.10
N GLU A 423 -21.62 4.41 -21.15
CA GLU A 423 -21.93 3.92 -19.81
C GLU A 423 -22.18 5.10 -18.89
N LYS A 424 -23.24 5.00 -18.07
CA LYS A 424 -23.57 5.98 -17.04
C LYS A 424 -23.65 5.29 -15.68
N TYR A 425 -22.92 5.84 -14.71
CA TYR A 425 -22.78 5.28 -13.37
C TYR A 425 -23.64 6.06 -12.37
N VAL A 426 -24.50 5.34 -11.66
CA VAL A 426 -25.42 5.92 -10.66
C VAL A 426 -24.98 5.49 -9.27
N TYR A 427 -24.69 6.48 -8.43
CA TYR A 427 -24.19 6.26 -7.07
C TYR A 427 -25.27 6.53 -6.01
N SER A 428 -25.26 5.72 -4.96
CA SER A 428 -26.00 5.99 -3.72
C SER A 428 -25.02 5.83 -2.55
N ASN A 429 -24.90 6.87 -1.71
CA ASN A 429 -23.96 6.93 -0.58
C ASN A 429 -22.52 6.54 -0.98
N GLY A 430 -22.09 6.93 -2.19
CA GLY A 430 -20.75 6.64 -2.72
C GLY A 430 -20.53 5.23 -3.28
N TYR A 431 -21.56 4.38 -3.32
CA TYR A 431 -21.51 3.08 -3.98
C TYR A 431 -22.16 3.14 -5.36
N ASN A 432 -21.51 2.56 -6.38
CA ASN A 432 -22.15 2.35 -7.67
C ASN A 432 -23.29 1.33 -7.50
N THR A 433 -24.51 1.78 -7.73
CA THR A 433 -25.74 0.98 -7.55
C THR A 433 -26.37 0.59 -8.87
N GLU A 434 -26.10 1.32 -9.94
CA GLU A 434 -26.69 1.06 -11.24
C GLU A 434 -25.77 1.56 -12.36
N ILE A 435 -25.59 0.72 -13.39
CA ILE A 435 -24.90 1.08 -14.62
C ILE A 435 -25.93 1.05 -15.74
N LYS A 436 -26.00 2.14 -16.49
CA LYS A 436 -26.88 2.28 -17.66
C LYS A 436 -26.09 2.38 -18.94
N LEU A 437 -26.63 1.79 -20.00
CA LEU A 437 -26.16 1.91 -21.38
C LEU A 437 -27.03 2.91 -22.12
N ASN A 438 -26.41 3.91 -22.75
CA ASN A 438 -27.06 4.95 -23.56
C ASN A 438 -28.23 5.62 -22.81
N ASP A 439 -27.95 6.05 -21.57
CA ASP A 439 -28.85 6.72 -20.61
C ASP A 439 -30.03 5.90 -20.05
N ASP A 440 -30.63 5.00 -20.84
CA ASP A 440 -31.94 4.41 -20.50
C ASP A 440 -31.88 2.92 -20.14
N ILE A 441 -30.91 2.16 -20.66
CA ILE A 441 -30.90 0.70 -20.53
C ILE A 441 -30.11 0.30 -19.28
N SER A 442 -30.79 -0.10 -18.21
CA SER A 442 -30.14 -0.64 -17.01
C SER A 442 -29.48 -1.99 -17.29
N ILE A 443 -28.15 -2.02 -17.35
CA ILE A 443 -27.38 -3.24 -17.66
C ILE A 443 -26.97 -4.00 -16.41
N TRP A 444 -26.88 -3.30 -15.28
CA TRP A 444 -26.66 -3.86 -13.96
C TRP A 444 -27.22 -2.93 -12.90
N LYS A 445 -27.92 -3.50 -11.92
CA LYS A 445 -28.45 -2.79 -10.75
C LYS A 445 -28.35 -3.65 -9.50
N LEU A 446 -27.65 -3.15 -8.48
CA LEU A 446 -27.64 -3.74 -7.16
C LEU A 446 -28.97 -3.44 -6.46
N THR A 447 -29.64 -4.47 -5.96
CA THR A 447 -30.93 -4.31 -5.27
C THR A 447 -30.88 -4.73 -3.81
N GLU A 448 -30.07 -5.73 -3.45
CA GLU A 448 -29.89 -6.17 -2.06
C GLU A 448 -28.45 -6.61 -1.79
N GLU A 449 -27.98 -6.39 -0.56
CA GLU A 449 -26.74 -6.93 -0.02
C GLU A 449 -26.98 -7.57 1.37
N ASN A 450 -26.10 -8.49 1.76
CA ASN A 450 -26.11 -9.07 3.10
C ASN A 450 -25.40 -8.16 4.12
N ALA A 451 -25.37 -8.57 5.39
CA ALA A 451 -24.70 -7.84 6.46
C ALA A 451 -23.17 -7.73 6.28
N LEU A 452 -22.57 -8.55 5.40
CA LEU A 452 -21.17 -8.50 4.99
C LEU A 452 -20.92 -7.53 3.82
N GLY A 453 -21.97 -6.94 3.25
CA GLY A 453 -21.85 -6.02 2.11
C GLY A 453 -21.66 -6.74 0.77
N GLN A 454 -21.97 -8.04 0.71
CA GLN A 454 -21.95 -8.83 -0.52
C GLN A 454 -23.32 -8.75 -1.20
N PRO A 455 -23.39 -8.58 -2.53
CA PRO A 455 -24.66 -8.58 -3.26
C PRO A 455 -25.43 -9.88 -3.06
N THR A 456 -26.68 -9.82 -2.62
CA THR A 456 -27.58 -10.99 -2.56
C THR A 456 -28.59 -10.99 -3.69
N LYS A 457 -28.95 -9.79 -4.18
CA LYS A 457 -29.77 -9.62 -5.38
C LYS A 457 -29.25 -8.50 -6.27
N ALA A 458 -29.30 -8.76 -7.55
CA ALA A 458 -29.05 -7.77 -8.58
C ALA A 458 -29.96 -8.02 -9.79
N VAL A 459 -30.12 -7.01 -10.64
CA VAL A 459 -30.83 -7.12 -11.92
C VAL A 459 -29.86 -6.80 -13.04
N THR A 460 -29.90 -7.57 -14.13
CA THR A 460 -29.16 -7.28 -15.37
C THR A 460 -30.09 -7.47 -16.55
N GLY A 461 -30.58 -6.37 -17.12
CA GLY A 461 -31.69 -6.40 -18.07
C GLY A 461 -32.93 -7.07 -17.50
N ALA A 462 -33.45 -8.07 -18.20
CA ALA A 462 -34.61 -8.85 -17.78
C ALA A 462 -34.29 -9.94 -16.73
N LEU A 463 -33.01 -10.18 -16.42
CA LEU A 463 -32.61 -11.24 -15.49
C LEU A 463 -32.55 -10.74 -14.05
N ASN A 464 -33.34 -11.36 -13.19
CA ASN A 464 -33.13 -11.31 -11.74
C ASN A 464 -31.98 -12.26 -11.38
N ARG A 465 -31.00 -11.75 -10.64
CA ARG A 465 -29.84 -12.51 -10.18
C ARG A 465 -29.91 -12.65 -8.67
N THR A 466 -29.72 -13.86 -8.19
CA THR A 466 -29.59 -14.11 -6.75
C THR A 466 -28.25 -14.74 -6.45
N TYR A 467 -27.67 -14.36 -5.32
CA TYR A 467 -26.43 -14.92 -4.80
C TYR A 467 -26.66 -15.28 -3.34
N SER A 468 -26.34 -16.51 -2.99
CA SER A 468 -26.42 -16.99 -1.62
C SER A 468 -25.04 -17.26 -1.08
N TYR A 469 -24.89 -17.05 0.22
CA TYR A 469 -23.65 -17.24 0.94
C TYR A 469 -23.91 -17.97 2.25
N THR A 470 -22.87 -18.56 2.84
CA THR A 470 -22.87 -18.92 4.25
C THR A 470 -22.95 -17.67 5.13
N ASP A 471 -23.25 -17.84 6.41
CA ASP A 471 -23.22 -16.74 7.39
C ASP A 471 -21.86 -16.03 7.49
N PHE A 472 -20.81 -16.69 6.99
CA PHE A 472 -19.44 -16.17 6.97
C PHE A 472 -19.01 -15.67 5.59
N GLY A 473 -19.91 -15.68 4.59
CA GLY A 473 -19.73 -15.06 3.27
C GLY A 473 -19.21 -15.96 2.15
N MET A 474 -19.11 -17.28 2.35
CA MET A 474 -18.67 -18.21 1.29
C MET A 474 -19.82 -18.46 0.31
N PRO A 475 -19.61 -18.42 -1.02
CA PRO A 475 -20.69 -18.65 -1.99
C PRO A 475 -21.32 -20.04 -1.84
N THR A 476 -22.64 -20.11 -1.80
CA THR A 476 -23.41 -21.38 -1.71
C THR A 476 -24.34 -21.60 -2.88
N SER A 477 -24.83 -20.53 -3.53
CA SER A 477 -25.57 -20.65 -4.76
C SER A 477 -25.56 -19.38 -5.58
N ARG A 478 -25.89 -19.52 -6.86
CA ARG A 478 -26.24 -18.38 -7.71
C ARG A 478 -27.26 -18.75 -8.76
N THR A 479 -28.14 -17.81 -9.09
CA THR A 479 -29.12 -17.97 -10.15
C THR A 479 -29.16 -16.74 -11.07
N ALA A 480 -29.59 -16.96 -12.31
CA ALA A 480 -29.87 -15.89 -13.27
C ALA A 480 -31.14 -16.23 -14.06
N GLY A 481 -32.23 -15.54 -13.76
CA GLY A 481 -33.54 -15.83 -14.34
C GLY A 481 -33.93 -17.32 -14.20
N ASN A 482 -34.50 -17.89 -15.26
CA ASN A 482 -34.83 -19.31 -15.33
C ASN A 482 -33.80 -20.13 -16.14
N ILE A 483 -32.65 -19.53 -16.48
CA ILE A 483 -31.66 -20.15 -17.38
C ILE A 483 -30.45 -20.72 -16.63
N GLN A 484 -30.19 -20.28 -15.39
CA GLN A 484 -29.03 -20.71 -14.61
C GLN A 484 -29.42 -20.88 -13.14
N ASP A 485 -29.08 -22.04 -12.56
CA ASP A 485 -29.20 -22.34 -11.13
C ASP A 485 -28.05 -23.26 -10.70
N PHE A 486 -27.08 -22.69 -9.98
CA PHE A 486 -25.92 -23.42 -9.45
C PHE A 486 -25.91 -23.40 -7.93
N ALA A 487 -25.54 -24.54 -7.34
CA ALA A 487 -25.23 -24.68 -5.92
C ALA A 487 -23.79 -25.16 -5.71
N TYR A 488 -23.19 -24.75 -4.60
CA TYR A 488 -21.82 -25.02 -4.23
C TYR A 488 -21.76 -25.47 -2.77
N ASP A 489 -20.96 -26.50 -2.50
CA ASP A 489 -20.59 -26.91 -1.15
C ASP A 489 -19.08 -26.84 -1.01
N SER A 490 -18.60 -26.07 -0.04
CA SER A 490 -17.18 -25.86 0.22
C SER A 490 -16.82 -26.24 1.64
N ASP A 491 -15.67 -26.87 1.80
CA ASP A 491 -15.08 -27.13 3.11
C ASP A 491 -14.65 -25.80 3.74
N ILE A 492 -15.23 -25.51 4.91
CA ILE A 492 -15.01 -24.26 5.64
C ILE A 492 -13.58 -24.14 6.18
N GLN A 493 -12.91 -25.26 6.49
CA GLN A 493 -11.58 -25.26 7.09
C GLN A 493 -10.49 -24.96 6.05
N THR A 494 -10.65 -25.50 4.85
CA THR A 494 -9.66 -25.43 3.77
C THR A 494 -10.01 -24.40 2.70
N GLY A 495 -11.30 -24.13 2.49
CA GLY A 495 -11.81 -23.35 1.36
C GLY A 495 -12.00 -24.19 0.09
N ASN A 496 -11.68 -25.48 0.11
CA ASN A 496 -11.82 -26.36 -1.03
C ASN A 496 -13.29 -26.59 -1.40
N LEU A 497 -13.59 -26.74 -2.69
CA LEU A 497 -14.95 -27.03 -3.15
C LEU A 497 -15.22 -28.53 -3.06
N ASN A 498 -16.07 -28.98 -2.14
CA ASN A 498 -16.47 -30.38 -2.02
C ASN A 498 -17.36 -30.83 -3.18
N SER A 499 -18.28 -29.97 -3.61
CA SER A 499 -19.17 -30.26 -4.74
C SER A 499 -19.71 -29.02 -5.42
N ARG A 500 -20.12 -29.17 -6.69
CA ARG A 500 -20.97 -28.22 -7.40
C ARG A 500 -22.12 -28.94 -8.07
N THR A 501 -23.28 -28.31 -8.06
CA THR A 501 -24.50 -28.85 -8.65
C THR A 501 -25.08 -27.87 -9.65
N ASP A 502 -25.43 -28.37 -10.82
CA ASP A 502 -26.34 -27.71 -11.75
C ASP A 502 -27.77 -28.19 -11.44
N ASN A 503 -28.54 -27.33 -10.78
CA ASN A 503 -29.90 -27.66 -10.35
C ASN A 503 -30.87 -27.70 -11.53
N THR A 504 -30.60 -26.97 -12.61
CA THR A 504 -31.40 -27.00 -13.85
C THR A 504 -31.29 -28.36 -14.52
N ARG A 505 -30.11 -28.99 -14.46
CA ARG A 505 -29.82 -30.29 -15.09
C ARG A 505 -29.88 -31.48 -14.13
N HIS A 506 -29.99 -31.24 -12.83
CA HIS A 506 -29.91 -32.25 -11.77
C HIS A 506 -28.61 -33.07 -11.78
N LEU A 507 -27.48 -32.40 -12.08
CA LEU A 507 -26.15 -33.02 -12.16
C LEU A 507 -25.24 -32.45 -11.08
N THR A 508 -24.55 -33.33 -10.35
CA THR A 508 -23.62 -32.96 -9.27
C THR A 508 -22.24 -33.56 -9.51
N GLU A 509 -21.22 -32.72 -9.43
CA GLU A 509 -19.81 -33.13 -9.38
C GLU A 509 -19.30 -33.05 -7.94
N THR A 510 -18.53 -34.03 -7.51
CA THR A 510 -17.88 -34.08 -6.20
C THR A 510 -16.38 -34.10 -6.36
N PHE A 511 -15.65 -33.50 -5.42
CA PHE A 511 -14.21 -33.31 -5.50
C PHE A 511 -13.54 -33.74 -4.20
N GLY A 512 -12.31 -34.23 -4.32
CA GLY A 512 -11.45 -34.57 -3.18
C GLY A 512 -10.09 -33.91 -3.33
N TYR A 513 -9.39 -33.72 -2.21
CA TYR A 513 -8.13 -33.00 -2.13
C TYR A 513 -7.11 -33.74 -1.27
N ASP A 514 -5.84 -33.56 -1.58
CA ASP A 514 -4.75 -34.06 -0.74
C ASP A 514 -4.36 -33.08 0.39
N ASN A 515 -3.35 -33.44 1.17
CA ASN A 515 -2.87 -32.64 2.31
C ASN A 515 -2.16 -31.33 1.92
N LEU A 516 -2.01 -31.04 0.63
CA LEU A 516 -1.53 -29.77 0.09
C LEU A 516 -2.67 -28.98 -0.57
N ASN A 517 -3.92 -29.42 -0.38
CA ASN A 517 -5.11 -28.86 -1.01
C ASN A 517 -5.05 -28.89 -2.54
N ARG A 518 -4.38 -29.88 -3.14
CA ARG A 518 -4.41 -30.11 -4.60
C ARG A 518 -5.60 -30.99 -4.96
N LEU A 519 -6.23 -30.76 -6.12
CA LEU A 519 -7.38 -31.54 -6.57
C LEU A 519 -6.98 -33.01 -6.81
N SER A 520 -7.31 -33.91 -5.88
CA SER A 520 -6.89 -35.31 -5.94
C SER A 520 -7.94 -36.24 -6.50
N SER A 521 -9.21 -35.84 -6.58
CA SER A 521 -10.25 -36.65 -7.21
C SER A 521 -11.43 -35.85 -7.76
N ILE A 522 -12.03 -36.36 -8.84
CA ILE A 522 -13.29 -35.88 -9.43
C ILE A 522 -14.25 -37.07 -9.48
N GLY A 523 -15.27 -37.06 -8.64
CA GLY A 523 -16.12 -38.23 -8.38
C GLY A 523 -15.27 -39.42 -7.92
N GLN A 524 -15.34 -40.53 -8.65
CA GLN A 524 -14.53 -41.73 -8.37
C GLN A 524 -13.14 -41.69 -9.00
N GLN A 525 -12.87 -40.73 -9.87
CA GLN A 525 -11.63 -40.66 -10.64
C GLN A 525 -10.51 -40.01 -9.82
N GLN A 526 -9.30 -40.59 -9.81
CA GLN A 526 -8.17 -40.15 -8.98
C GLN A 526 -7.08 -39.45 -9.79
N ILE A 527 -6.54 -38.35 -9.28
CA ILE A 527 -5.41 -37.60 -9.83
C ILE A 527 -4.20 -37.82 -8.92
N THR A 528 -3.04 -38.10 -9.51
CA THR A 528 -1.80 -38.32 -8.74
C THR A 528 -0.75 -37.27 -9.05
N TYR A 529 0.05 -36.97 -8.03
CA TYR A 529 1.08 -35.94 -8.06
C TYR A 529 2.41 -36.46 -7.53
N ALA A 530 3.50 -35.95 -8.08
CA ALA A 530 4.81 -36.00 -7.43
C ALA A 530 4.91 -34.95 -6.30
N SER A 531 5.93 -35.07 -5.44
CA SER A 531 6.18 -34.13 -4.34
C SER A 531 6.47 -32.71 -4.82
N ASN A 532 7.14 -32.58 -5.96
CA ASN A 532 7.44 -31.31 -6.62
C ASN A 532 6.22 -30.70 -7.37
N GLY A 533 5.00 -31.22 -7.16
CA GLY A 533 3.76 -30.68 -7.71
C GLY A 533 3.45 -31.07 -9.15
N ASN A 534 4.27 -31.91 -9.80
CA ASN A 534 3.95 -32.42 -11.14
C ASN A 534 2.75 -33.38 -11.08
N ILE A 535 1.77 -33.20 -11.96
CA ILE A 535 0.70 -34.19 -12.19
C ILE A 535 1.34 -35.40 -12.90
N THR A 536 1.20 -36.59 -12.34
CA THR A 536 1.72 -37.85 -12.90
C THR A 536 0.65 -38.67 -13.60
N GLN A 537 -0.60 -38.57 -13.15
CA GLN A 537 -1.75 -39.21 -13.79
C GLN A 537 -3.00 -38.35 -13.61
N MET A 538 -3.75 -38.14 -14.68
CA MET A 538 -5.05 -37.47 -14.65
C MET A 538 -6.08 -38.26 -15.47
N PRO A 539 -7.23 -38.64 -14.89
CA PRO A 539 -8.27 -39.42 -15.56
C PRO A 539 -8.83 -38.75 -16.81
N GLY A 540 -8.96 -39.51 -17.89
CA GLY A 540 -9.44 -38.98 -19.18
C GLY A 540 -8.40 -38.16 -19.94
N MET A 541 -7.19 -38.00 -19.38
CA MET A 541 -6.01 -37.48 -20.08
C MET A 541 -4.98 -38.59 -20.21
N GLY A 542 -4.54 -39.25 -19.12
CA GLY A 542 -3.53 -40.32 -19.12
C GLY A 542 -2.40 -40.10 -18.10
N SER A 543 -1.22 -40.68 -18.37
CA SER A 543 -0.02 -40.56 -17.52
C SER A 543 1.07 -39.68 -18.12
N MET A 544 1.66 -38.79 -17.32
CA MET A 544 2.73 -37.87 -17.73
C MET A 544 4.10 -38.27 -17.15
N GLN A 545 5.16 -38.07 -17.93
CA GLN A 545 6.56 -38.29 -17.53
C GLN A 545 7.40 -37.02 -17.63
N TYR A 546 8.45 -36.96 -16.80
CA TYR A 546 9.32 -35.80 -16.57
C TYR A 546 10.79 -36.21 -16.57
N ASN A 547 11.28 -36.71 -17.70
CA ASN A 547 12.58 -37.39 -17.78
C ASN A 547 13.77 -36.43 -18.01
N HIS A 548 13.53 -35.12 -18.05
CA HIS A 548 14.60 -34.12 -18.24
C HIS A 548 15.15 -33.64 -16.89
N ALA A 549 16.34 -34.08 -16.52
CA ALA A 549 16.94 -33.78 -15.21
C ALA A 549 17.08 -32.27 -14.92
N ASP A 550 17.56 -31.49 -15.90
CA ASP A 550 17.74 -30.03 -15.72
C ASP A 550 16.44 -29.23 -15.83
N ARG A 551 15.33 -29.87 -16.21
CA ARG A 551 14.01 -29.26 -16.42
C ARG A 551 12.92 -30.13 -15.78
N PRO A 552 12.97 -30.31 -14.45
CA PRO A 552 12.21 -31.34 -13.74
C PRO A 552 10.68 -31.12 -13.77
N TYR A 553 10.21 -29.95 -14.17
CA TYR A 553 8.78 -29.62 -14.30
C TYR A 553 8.25 -29.72 -15.74
N GLN A 554 9.14 -29.90 -16.73
CA GLN A 554 8.77 -30.00 -18.14
C GLN A 554 8.25 -31.40 -18.45
N VAL A 555 7.04 -31.48 -19.03
CA VAL A 555 6.50 -32.76 -19.54
C VAL A 555 7.35 -33.22 -20.71
N THR A 556 7.84 -34.45 -20.65
CA THR A 556 8.62 -35.07 -21.74
C THR A 556 7.80 -36.07 -22.55
N MET A 557 6.76 -36.67 -21.96
CA MET A 557 5.88 -37.63 -22.62
C MET A 557 4.51 -37.68 -21.94
N LEU A 558 3.46 -37.84 -22.73
CA LEU A 558 2.11 -38.19 -22.29
C LEU A 558 1.72 -39.53 -22.91
N THR A 559 1.21 -40.45 -22.09
CA THR A 559 0.55 -41.68 -22.53
C THR A 559 -0.95 -41.53 -22.30
N PRO A 560 -1.76 -41.28 -23.35
CA PRO A 560 -3.14 -40.88 -23.16
C PRO A 560 -4.10 -42.03 -22.81
N ASP A 561 -5.19 -41.70 -22.11
CA ASP A 561 -6.30 -42.62 -21.87
C ASP A 561 -7.14 -42.78 -23.15
N GLY A 562 -6.78 -43.74 -23.98
CA GLY A 562 -7.47 -43.96 -25.26
C GLY A 562 -7.21 -42.82 -26.25
N ASN A 563 -8.28 -42.24 -26.81
CA ASN A 563 -8.20 -41.23 -27.88
C ASN A 563 -8.58 -39.81 -27.42
N THR A 564 -8.59 -39.56 -26.10
CA THR A 564 -9.01 -38.25 -25.55
C THR A 564 -8.03 -37.12 -25.85
N VAL A 565 -6.76 -37.46 -26.13
CA VAL A 565 -5.73 -36.51 -26.54
C VAL A 565 -5.32 -36.84 -27.97
N PRO A 566 -5.66 -36.00 -28.97
CA PRO A 566 -5.31 -36.27 -30.36
C PRO A 566 -3.80 -36.10 -30.55
N LEU A 567 -3.19 -36.97 -31.36
CA LEU A 567 -1.80 -36.83 -31.77
C LEU A 567 -1.69 -35.65 -32.73
N ARG A 568 -0.96 -34.62 -32.31
CA ARG A 568 -0.73 -33.38 -33.07
C ARG A 568 0.67 -32.86 -32.83
N SER A 569 1.25 -32.26 -33.87
CA SER A 569 2.48 -31.49 -33.76
C SER A 569 2.11 -30.02 -33.66
N GLN A 570 2.25 -29.46 -32.46
CA GLN A 570 1.99 -28.05 -32.19
C GLN A 570 3.32 -27.38 -31.83
N THR A 571 3.61 -26.26 -32.48
CA THR A 571 4.80 -25.44 -32.22
C THR A 571 4.35 -24.08 -31.72
N VAL A 572 4.91 -23.64 -30.59
CA VAL A 572 4.69 -22.30 -30.03
C VAL A 572 6.03 -21.57 -29.96
N THR A 573 6.09 -20.36 -30.52
CA THR A 573 7.23 -19.45 -30.34
C THR A 573 6.87 -18.35 -29.34
N TYR A 574 7.90 -17.75 -28.75
CA TYR A 574 7.74 -16.68 -27.77
C TYR A 574 8.59 -15.47 -28.18
N ASN A 575 8.09 -14.28 -27.90
CA ASN A 575 8.79 -13.04 -28.19
C ASN A 575 9.83 -12.71 -27.07
N SER A 576 10.58 -11.61 -27.20
CA SER A 576 11.61 -11.13 -26.26
C SER A 576 11.11 -10.75 -24.87
N ILE A 577 9.79 -10.54 -24.71
CA ILE A 577 9.12 -10.33 -23.43
C ILE A 577 8.40 -11.61 -22.93
N GLN A 578 8.77 -12.77 -23.49
CA GLN A 578 8.29 -14.10 -23.10
C GLN A 578 6.78 -14.30 -23.25
N ARG A 579 6.13 -13.56 -24.16
CA ARG A 579 4.73 -13.77 -24.55
C ARG A 579 4.62 -14.69 -25.75
N PRO A 580 3.54 -15.48 -25.90
CA PRO A 580 3.31 -16.30 -27.09
C PRO A 580 3.29 -15.42 -28.34
N ASP A 581 4.10 -15.74 -29.34
CA ASP A 581 4.23 -14.95 -30.56
C ASP A 581 3.52 -15.62 -31.73
N GLU A 582 3.80 -16.91 -31.95
CA GLU A 582 3.17 -17.73 -32.98
C GLU A 582 2.76 -19.09 -32.42
N ILE A 583 1.60 -19.58 -32.87
CA ILE A 583 1.12 -20.95 -32.63
C ILE A 583 0.90 -21.59 -34.00
N SER A 584 1.50 -22.75 -34.26
CA SER A 584 1.37 -23.47 -35.53
C SER A 584 1.01 -24.93 -35.30
N GLU A 585 -0.04 -25.39 -35.95
CA GLU A 585 -0.54 -26.77 -35.87
C GLU A 585 -1.31 -27.13 -37.15
N ASN A 586 -1.04 -28.30 -37.74
CA ASN A 586 -1.81 -28.86 -38.87
C ASN A 586 -2.02 -27.89 -40.07
N GLY A 587 -1.05 -27.02 -40.35
CA GLY A 587 -1.14 -26.03 -41.43
C GLY A 587 -1.95 -24.76 -41.09
N ILE A 588 -2.45 -24.66 -39.85
CA ILE A 588 -3.04 -23.47 -39.26
C ILE A 588 -1.97 -22.74 -38.44
N LYS A 589 -1.91 -21.42 -38.57
CA LYS A 589 -0.96 -20.56 -37.86
C LYS A 589 -1.68 -19.37 -37.25
N ALA A 590 -1.50 -19.14 -35.95
CA ALA A 590 -1.92 -17.92 -35.26
C ALA A 590 -0.70 -17.05 -34.93
N SER A 591 -0.70 -15.79 -35.35
CA SER A 591 0.35 -14.80 -35.04
C SER A 591 -0.23 -13.72 -34.13
N LEU A 592 0.47 -13.37 -33.05
CA LEU A 592 0.01 -12.48 -31.98
C LEU A 592 0.86 -11.20 -31.98
N THR A 593 0.22 -10.04 -31.74
CA THR A 593 0.91 -8.75 -31.64
C THR A 593 0.54 -8.08 -30.33
N TYR A 594 1.53 -7.43 -29.70
CA TYR A 594 1.41 -6.83 -28.37
C TYR A 594 1.72 -5.33 -28.38
N ASN A 595 1.18 -4.62 -27.41
CA ASN A 595 1.60 -3.26 -27.08
C ASN A 595 2.82 -3.27 -26.12
N ALA A 596 3.26 -2.08 -25.72
CA ALA A 596 4.39 -1.86 -24.80
C ALA A 596 4.21 -2.41 -23.38
N ASP A 597 2.96 -2.62 -22.97
CA ASP A 597 2.58 -3.17 -21.67
C ASP A 597 2.51 -4.70 -21.72
N GLY A 598 2.69 -5.30 -22.90
CA GLY A 598 2.54 -6.73 -23.10
C GLY A 598 1.09 -7.19 -23.23
N ASP A 599 0.15 -6.26 -23.40
CA ASP A 599 -1.24 -6.59 -23.75
C ASP A 599 -1.32 -6.93 -25.23
N ARG A 600 -2.09 -7.96 -25.54
CA ARG A 600 -2.37 -8.32 -26.93
C ARG A 600 -3.24 -7.25 -27.57
N ILE A 601 -2.88 -6.83 -28.77
CA ILE A 601 -3.60 -5.84 -29.59
C ILE A 601 -4.10 -6.41 -30.92
N LYS A 602 -3.49 -7.49 -31.41
CA LYS A 602 -3.88 -8.16 -32.66
C LYS A 602 -3.59 -9.65 -32.63
N MET A 603 -4.42 -10.44 -33.31
CA MET A 603 -4.20 -11.84 -33.63
C MET A 603 -4.60 -12.10 -35.09
N ILE A 604 -3.78 -12.83 -35.83
CA ILE A 604 -4.07 -13.27 -37.21
C ILE A 604 -4.02 -14.79 -37.24
N VAL A 605 -5.08 -15.45 -37.69
CA VAL A 605 -5.14 -16.90 -37.89
C VAL A 605 -5.20 -17.19 -39.39
N ASP A 606 -4.20 -17.89 -39.92
CA ASP A 606 -4.08 -18.29 -41.31
C ASP A 606 -4.20 -19.82 -41.46
N SER A 607 -4.69 -20.28 -42.61
CA SER A 607 -4.71 -21.69 -43.01
C SER A 607 -4.48 -21.81 -44.52
N GLY A 608 -3.50 -22.63 -44.93
CA GLY A 608 -3.22 -22.87 -46.35
C GLY A 608 -2.90 -21.60 -47.16
N GLY A 609 -2.34 -20.56 -46.53
CA GLY A 609 -2.03 -19.27 -47.14
C GLY A 609 -3.20 -18.26 -47.21
N SER A 610 -4.35 -18.57 -46.61
CA SER A 610 -5.51 -17.67 -46.51
C SER A 610 -5.78 -17.28 -45.05
N THR A 611 -6.12 -16.02 -44.80
CA THR A 611 -6.49 -15.54 -43.46
C THR A 611 -7.91 -15.95 -43.10
N LEU A 612 -8.04 -16.73 -42.03
CA LEU A 612 -9.30 -17.18 -41.45
C LEU A 612 -9.89 -16.15 -40.46
N LEU A 613 -9.03 -15.50 -39.68
CA LEU A 613 -9.45 -14.51 -38.67
C LEU A 613 -8.37 -13.43 -38.51
N THR A 614 -8.81 -12.19 -38.42
CA THR A 614 -8.01 -11.10 -37.86
C THR A 614 -8.80 -10.55 -36.68
N ARG A 615 -8.27 -10.66 -35.47
CA ARG A 615 -8.89 -10.12 -34.26
C ARG A 615 -8.06 -8.96 -33.72
N TYR A 616 -8.71 -7.84 -33.43
CA TYR A 616 -8.11 -6.70 -32.74
C TYR A 616 -8.64 -6.64 -31.31
N TYR A 617 -7.80 -6.20 -30.37
CA TYR A 617 -8.14 -6.11 -28.96
C TYR A 617 -7.79 -4.73 -28.42
N PHE A 618 -8.70 -4.15 -27.63
CA PHE A 618 -8.53 -2.85 -27.02
C PHE A 618 -8.97 -2.90 -25.56
N ASP A 619 -8.01 -2.72 -24.65
CA ASP A 619 -8.23 -2.55 -23.21
C ASP A 619 -9.05 -3.68 -22.52
N GLY A 620 -9.02 -4.90 -23.08
CA GLY A 620 -9.85 -6.02 -22.62
C GLY A 620 -11.37 -5.78 -22.69
N LYS A 621 -11.79 -4.66 -23.31
CA LYS A 621 -13.18 -4.20 -23.37
C LYS A 621 -13.77 -4.27 -24.77
N TYR A 622 -12.96 -4.04 -25.80
CA TYR A 622 -13.45 -3.99 -27.17
C TYR A 622 -12.66 -4.91 -28.09
N GLU A 623 -13.38 -5.71 -28.86
CA GLU A 623 -12.82 -6.67 -29.80
C GLU A 623 -13.48 -6.54 -31.17
N ILE A 624 -12.69 -6.72 -32.23
CA ILE A 624 -13.15 -6.69 -33.62
C ILE A 624 -12.65 -7.93 -34.34
N ASP A 625 -13.55 -8.70 -34.95
CA ASP A 625 -13.24 -9.85 -35.80
C ASP A 625 -13.42 -9.48 -37.27
N GLY A 626 -12.31 -9.26 -37.96
CA GLY A 626 -12.25 -9.01 -39.39
C GLY A 626 -11.78 -7.61 -39.77
N VAL A 627 -11.39 -7.46 -41.05
CA VAL A 627 -10.72 -6.26 -41.56
C VAL A 627 -11.72 -5.25 -42.19
N LYS A 628 -12.91 -5.71 -42.60
CA LYS A 628 -13.94 -4.94 -43.36
C LYS A 628 -14.99 -4.26 -42.46
N GLY A 629 -15.78 -3.35 -43.02
CA GLY A 629 -16.87 -2.64 -42.31
C GLY A 629 -18.01 -3.52 -41.76
N ASN A 630 -18.06 -4.79 -42.16
CA ASN A 630 -19.03 -5.81 -41.70
C ASN A 630 -18.47 -6.76 -40.63
N ALA A 631 -17.28 -6.47 -40.07
CA ALA A 631 -16.67 -7.24 -39.00
C ALA A 631 -17.58 -7.37 -37.78
N ALA A 632 -17.56 -8.53 -37.12
CA ALA A 632 -18.21 -8.68 -35.83
C ALA A 632 -17.45 -7.86 -34.77
N GLN A 633 -18.17 -7.16 -33.90
CA GLN A 633 -17.59 -6.30 -32.86
C GLN A 633 -18.24 -6.58 -31.52
N ARG A 634 -17.46 -6.49 -30.44
CA ARG A 634 -17.93 -6.76 -29.08
C ARG A 634 -17.38 -5.68 -28.14
N LEU A 635 -18.26 -4.99 -27.42
CA LEU A 635 -17.90 -4.06 -26.35
C LEU A 635 -18.46 -4.60 -25.03
N PHE A 636 -17.57 -5.00 -24.13
CA PHE A 636 -17.89 -5.41 -22.76
C PHE A 636 -18.21 -4.17 -21.91
N ILE A 637 -19.39 -4.15 -21.30
CA ILE A 637 -19.95 -2.98 -20.59
C ILE A 637 -20.26 -3.32 -19.13
N GLY A 638 -20.00 -2.37 -18.23
CA GLY A 638 -19.98 -2.50 -16.77
C GLY A 638 -18.72 -3.18 -16.23
N GLY A 639 -17.69 -3.36 -17.07
CA GLY A 639 -16.46 -4.08 -16.75
C GLY A 639 -15.65 -4.38 -18.01
N ASP A 640 -14.82 -5.41 -17.95
CA ASP A 640 -14.05 -5.97 -19.08
C ASP A 640 -14.53 -7.39 -19.41
N ALA A 641 -13.85 -8.09 -20.32
CA ALA A 641 -14.18 -9.47 -20.67
C ALA A 641 -14.34 -10.43 -19.47
N TYR A 642 -13.65 -10.16 -18.35
CA TYR A 642 -13.67 -11.00 -17.15
C TYR A 642 -14.79 -10.63 -16.18
N SER A 643 -15.18 -9.34 -16.12
CA SER A 643 -16.05 -8.81 -15.07
C SER A 643 -17.39 -8.25 -15.57
N ALA A 644 -17.53 -7.94 -16.86
CA ALA A 644 -18.67 -7.24 -17.40
C ALA A 644 -19.99 -8.02 -17.26
N PRO A 645 -21.06 -7.44 -16.69
CA PRO A 645 -22.38 -8.08 -16.62
C PRO A 645 -23.08 -8.20 -17.98
N ALA A 646 -22.68 -7.38 -18.96
CA ALA A 646 -23.26 -7.38 -20.30
C ALA A 646 -22.20 -7.12 -21.38
N VAL A 647 -22.55 -7.46 -22.62
CA VAL A 647 -21.75 -7.20 -23.82
C VAL A 647 -22.64 -6.67 -24.92
N TYR A 648 -22.21 -5.58 -25.54
CA TYR A 648 -22.85 -4.99 -26.71
C TYR A 648 -22.17 -5.54 -27.95
N VAL A 649 -22.91 -6.25 -28.80
CA VAL A 649 -22.37 -6.99 -29.94
C VAL A 649 -22.98 -6.50 -31.23
N LYS A 650 -22.13 -6.17 -32.20
CA LYS A 650 -22.51 -6.02 -33.60
C LYS A 650 -22.09 -7.29 -34.31
N GLU A 651 -23.05 -8.14 -34.68
CA GLU A 651 -22.75 -9.40 -35.37
C GLU A 651 -22.22 -9.14 -36.80
N GLU A 652 -21.53 -10.13 -37.36
CA GLU A 652 -20.97 -10.01 -38.70
C GLU A 652 -22.09 -9.73 -39.72
N ASN A 653 -21.84 -8.79 -40.64
CA ASN A 653 -22.81 -8.32 -41.64
C ASN A 653 -24.10 -7.67 -41.06
N SER A 654 -24.17 -7.41 -39.75
CA SER A 654 -25.22 -6.60 -39.12
C SER A 654 -24.81 -5.14 -39.05
N SER A 655 -25.76 -4.22 -39.31
CA SER A 655 -25.59 -2.80 -38.96
C SER A 655 -26.01 -2.48 -37.52
N GLU A 656 -26.78 -3.37 -36.89
CA GLU A 656 -27.35 -3.19 -35.56
C GLU A 656 -26.46 -3.77 -34.46
N TRP A 657 -26.34 -3.00 -33.38
CA TRP A 657 -25.78 -3.46 -32.13
C TRP A 657 -26.87 -4.04 -31.23
N LYS A 658 -26.58 -5.17 -30.58
CA LYS A 658 -27.48 -5.88 -29.69
C LYS A 658 -26.82 -6.13 -28.35
N ILE A 659 -27.57 -5.93 -27.27
CA ILE A 659 -27.09 -6.22 -25.92
C ILE A 659 -27.37 -7.68 -25.55
N TYR A 660 -26.37 -8.31 -24.93
CA TYR A 660 -26.45 -9.64 -24.35
C TYR A 660 -25.97 -9.61 -22.91
N TYR A 661 -26.56 -10.43 -22.04
CA TYR A 661 -26.18 -10.51 -20.63
C TYR A 661 -25.33 -11.75 -20.36
N ILE A 662 -24.20 -11.55 -19.69
CA ILE A 662 -23.24 -12.61 -19.39
C ILE A 662 -23.57 -13.21 -18.03
N CYS A 663 -23.68 -14.53 -17.95
CA CYS A 663 -23.85 -15.28 -16.71
C CYS A 663 -22.63 -16.15 -16.47
N ARG A 664 -22.02 -15.97 -15.30
CA ARG A 664 -20.79 -16.66 -14.92
C ARG A 664 -21.06 -17.70 -13.85
N ASP A 665 -20.14 -18.64 -13.64
CA ASP A 665 -20.04 -19.42 -12.40
C ASP A 665 -19.23 -18.65 -11.34
N TYR A 666 -19.01 -19.23 -10.16
CA TYR A 666 -18.25 -18.58 -9.09
C TYR A 666 -16.78 -18.29 -9.48
N LEU A 667 -16.18 -19.05 -10.41
CA LEU A 667 -14.82 -18.85 -10.94
C LEU A 667 -14.74 -17.68 -11.93
N GLY A 668 -15.88 -17.23 -12.45
CA GLY A 668 -15.94 -16.24 -13.52
C GLY A 668 -16.00 -16.85 -14.93
N SER A 669 -16.14 -18.17 -15.05
CA SER A 669 -16.35 -18.84 -16.35
C SER A 669 -17.68 -18.44 -16.95
N ILE A 670 -17.71 -18.10 -18.23
CA ILE A 670 -18.94 -17.78 -18.95
C ILE A 670 -19.71 -19.07 -19.19
N THR A 671 -20.82 -19.27 -18.48
CA THR A 671 -21.65 -20.48 -18.60
C THR A 671 -22.94 -20.23 -19.36
N HIS A 672 -23.51 -19.03 -19.27
CA HIS A 672 -24.72 -18.70 -20.04
C HIS A 672 -24.62 -17.30 -20.62
N ILE A 673 -25.24 -17.11 -21.77
CA ILE A 673 -25.44 -15.83 -22.41
C ILE A 673 -26.93 -15.70 -22.67
N ALA A 674 -27.53 -14.57 -22.26
CA ALA A 674 -28.93 -14.29 -22.48
C ALA A 674 -29.14 -13.16 -23.47
N ASN A 675 -30.23 -13.24 -24.25
CA ASN A 675 -30.73 -12.14 -25.05
C ASN A 675 -31.25 -11.00 -24.16
N ALA A 676 -31.55 -9.85 -24.78
CA ALA A 676 -32.07 -8.67 -24.08
C ALA A 676 -33.37 -8.94 -23.29
N ASP A 677 -34.20 -9.87 -23.77
CA ASP A 677 -35.46 -10.29 -23.15
C ASP A 677 -35.30 -11.35 -22.03
N GLY A 678 -34.06 -11.77 -21.74
CA GLY A 678 -33.74 -12.78 -20.73
C GLY A 678 -33.82 -14.23 -21.22
N THR A 679 -34.15 -14.47 -22.49
CA THR A 679 -34.11 -15.82 -23.08
C THR A 679 -32.68 -16.30 -23.33
N LEU A 680 -32.45 -17.61 -23.32
CA LEU A 680 -31.13 -18.20 -23.52
C LEU A 680 -30.63 -18.00 -24.96
N LYS A 681 -29.42 -17.46 -25.11
CA LYS A 681 -28.68 -17.39 -26.39
C LYS A 681 -27.67 -18.53 -26.52
N GLN A 682 -26.93 -18.84 -25.45
CA GLN A 682 -25.96 -19.92 -25.41
C GLN A 682 -25.76 -20.42 -23.98
N GLU A 683 -25.60 -21.74 -23.84
CA GLU A 683 -25.23 -22.43 -22.60
C GLU A 683 -23.92 -23.21 -22.81
N LEU A 684 -23.04 -23.17 -21.82
CA LEU A 684 -21.68 -23.69 -21.84
C LEU A 684 -21.37 -24.35 -20.49
N SER A 685 -20.59 -25.43 -20.53
CA SER A 685 -20.13 -26.16 -19.34
C SER A 685 -18.67 -26.55 -19.48
N TYR A 686 -17.92 -26.53 -18.38
CA TYR A 686 -16.49 -26.84 -18.33
C TYR A 686 -16.19 -27.86 -17.24
N ASP A 687 -15.20 -28.74 -17.45
CA ASP A 687 -14.63 -29.51 -16.35
C ASP A 687 -13.78 -28.67 -15.41
N ALA A 688 -13.29 -29.30 -14.33
CA ALA A 688 -12.45 -28.64 -13.34
C ALA A 688 -11.17 -28.04 -13.94
N TRP A 689 -10.71 -28.51 -15.10
CA TRP A 689 -9.50 -28.04 -15.78
C TRP A 689 -9.81 -27.17 -17.00
N GLY A 690 -11.07 -26.86 -17.26
CA GLY A 690 -11.49 -25.93 -18.31
C GLY A 690 -11.79 -26.56 -19.67
N ARG A 691 -11.80 -27.89 -19.81
CA ARG A 691 -12.26 -28.51 -21.07
C ARG A 691 -13.75 -28.29 -21.24
N LEU A 692 -14.15 -27.93 -22.46
CA LEU A 692 -15.55 -27.71 -22.79
C LEU A 692 -16.32 -29.04 -22.81
N ARG A 693 -17.54 -29.02 -22.29
CA ARG A 693 -18.41 -30.20 -22.15
C ARG A 693 -19.83 -29.89 -22.57
N ASN A 694 -20.56 -30.94 -22.91
CA ASN A 694 -21.99 -30.84 -23.15
C ASN A 694 -22.70 -30.44 -21.84
N PRO A 695 -23.43 -29.31 -21.80
CA PRO A 695 -24.11 -28.86 -20.58
C PRO A 695 -25.15 -29.85 -20.06
N GLU A 696 -25.80 -30.62 -20.94
CA GLU A 696 -26.88 -31.54 -20.57
C GLU A 696 -26.36 -32.83 -19.92
N THR A 697 -25.15 -33.26 -20.27
CA THR A 697 -24.59 -34.55 -19.81
C THR A 697 -23.31 -34.40 -18.99
N GLN A 698 -22.69 -33.21 -19.00
CA GLN A 698 -21.37 -32.92 -18.43
C GLN A 698 -20.25 -33.85 -18.93
N VAL A 699 -20.40 -34.38 -20.16
CA VAL A 699 -19.36 -35.15 -20.85
C VAL A 699 -18.53 -34.22 -21.73
N ALA A 700 -17.20 -34.32 -21.64
CA ALA A 700 -16.29 -33.55 -22.49
C ALA A 700 -16.53 -33.85 -23.98
N TYR A 701 -16.52 -32.79 -24.78
CA TYR A 701 -16.61 -32.94 -26.23
C TYR A 701 -15.38 -33.67 -26.77
N ALA A 702 -15.56 -34.44 -27.83
CA ALA A 702 -14.43 -34.98 -28.56
C ALA A 702 -13.67 -33.82 -29.25
N PRO A 703 -12.34 -33.88 -29.35
CA PRO A 703 -11.56 -32.84 -30.03
C PRO A 703 -12.09 -32.53 -31.43
N GLY A 704 -12.37 -31.27 -31.71
CA GLY A 704 -12.94 -30.78 -32.97
C GLY A 704 -14.46 -30.83 -33.06
N THR A 705 -15.16 -31.27 -32.01
CA THR A 705 -16.64 -31.31 -31.93
C THR A 705 -17.21 -30.28 -30.95
N GLU A 706 -16.35 -29.48 -30.34
CA GLU A 706 -16.71 -28.39 -29.44
C GLU A 706 -17.61 -27.37 -30.16
N PRO A 707 -18.73 -26.92 -29.55
CA PRO A 707 -19.51 -25.83 -30.10
C PRO A 707 -18.71 -24.52 -30.12
N ALA A 708 -18.91 -23.72 -31.17
CA ALA A 708 -18.31 -22.40 -31.25
C ALA A 708 -18.82 -21.49 -30.12
N LEU A 709 -17.90 -20.83 -29.40
CA LEU A 709 -18.25 -19.88 -28.35
C LEU A 709 -18.70 -18.56 -28.97
N PHE A 710 -19.89 -18.07 -28.61
CA PHE A 710 -20.48 -16.85 -29.17
C PHE A 710 -19.56 -15.62 -28.99
N LEU A 711 -18.89 -15.53 -27.83
CA LEU A 711 -17.94 -14.45 -27.53
C LEU A 711 -16.47 -14.85 -27.79
N GLY A 712 -16.20 -16.07 -28.25
CA GLY A 712 -14.84 -16.62 -28.31
C GLY A 712 -14.17 -16.84 -26.94
N ARG A 713 -14.90 -16.58 -25.85
CA ARG A 713 -14.42 -16.62 -24.46
C ARG A 713 -15.29 -17.53 -23.60
N GLY A 714 -14.69 -18.15 -22.60
CA GLY A 714 -15.34 -19.23 -21.85
C GLY A 714 -14.83 -19.41 -20.42
N TYR A 715 -14.09 -20.49 -20.20
CA TYR A 715 -13.49 -20.84 -18.90
C TYR A 715 -12.73 -19.66 -18.30
N THR A 716 -13.11 -19.30 -17.07
CA THR A 716 -12.62 -18.14 -16.31
C THR A 716 -12.57 -16.81 -17.09
N GLY A 717 -13.40 -16.65 -18.13
CA GLY A 717 -13.46 -15.45 -18.98
C GLY A 717 -12.38 -15.37 -20.07
N HIS A 718 -11.49 -16.35 -20.16
CA HIS A 718 -10.39 -16.38 -21.14
C HIS A 718 -10.86 -16.73 -22.54
N GLU A 719 -10.07 -16.31 -23.53
CA GLU A 719 -10.30 -16.65 -24.93
C GLU A 719 -9.91 -18.10 -25.20
N HIS A 720 -10.79 -18.83 -25.88
CA HIS A 720 -10.53 -20.19 -26.34
C HIS A 720 -9.99 -20.14 -27.76
N LEU A 721 -8.93 -20.89 -28.01
CA LEU A 721 -8.34 -21.11 -29.32
C LEU A 721 -8.61 -22.55 -29.78
N PRO A 722 -9.86 -22.88 -30.19
CA PRO A 722 -10.28 -24.25 -30.43
C PRO A 722 -9.48 -24.95 -31.54
N GLN A 723 -8.96 -24.20 -32.52
CA GLN A 723 -8.12 -24.74 -33.59
C GLN A 723 -6.81 -25.37 -33.07
N PHE A 724 -6.37 -24.96 -31.89
CA PHE A 724 -5.16 -25.46 -31.21
C PHE A 724 -5.49 -26.26 -29.94
N GLY A 725 -6.75 -26.32 -29.54
CA GLY A 725 -7.17 -26.91 -28.25
C GLY A 725 -6.58 -26.22 -27.02
N LEU A 726 -6.27 -24.91 -27.12
CA LEU A 726 -5.66 -24.13 -26.04
C LEU A 726 -6.59 -23.04 -25.54
N ILE A 727 -6.35 -22.58 -24.32
CA ILE A 727 -6.96 -21.37 -23.76
C ILE A 727 -5.85 -20.32 -23.66
N ASN A 728 -6.08 -19.15 -24.26
CA ASN A 728 -5.16 -18.04 -24.17
C ASN A 728 -5.45 -17.26 -22.88
N MET A 729 -4.55 -17.38 -21.91
CA MET A 729 -4.61 -16.68 -20.62
C MET A 729 -3.73 -15.42 -20.64
N ASN A 730 -3.67 -14.73 -21.77
CA ASN A 730 -2.87 -13.53 -22.04
C ASN A 730 -1.36 -13.79 -22.00
N ALA A 731 -0.72 -13.74 -20.82
CA ALA A 731 0.72 -13.89 -20.71
C ALA A 731 1.22 -15.31 -21.07
N ARG A 732 0.36 -16.32 -20.90
CA ARG A 732 0.68 -17.73 -21.15
C ARG A 732 -0.45 -18.45 -21.88
N LEU A 733 -0.09 -19.52 -22.56
CA LEU A 733 -1.04 -20.48 -23.13
C LEU A 733 -1.25 -21.62 -22.14
N TYR A 734 -2.52 -21.92 -21.88
CA TYR A 734 -2.95 -22.99 -21.00
C TYR A 734 -3.55 -24.13 -21.82
N ASP A 735 -3.12 -25.35 -21.54
CA ASP A 735 -3.70 -26.55 -22.11
C ASP A 735 -4.68 -27.19 -21.10
N PRO A 736 -6.01 -27.08 -21.35
CA PRO A 736 -7.02 -27.64 -20.45
C PRO A 736 -7.04 -29.17 -20.43
N VAL A 737 -6.42 -29.84 -21.40
CA VAL A 737 -6.28 -31.30 -21.42
C VAL A 737 -5.16 -31.74 -20.48
N LEU A 738 -4.03 -31.02 -20.49
CA LEU A 738 -2.91 -31.30 -19.58
C LEU A 738 -3.13 -30.74 -18.17
N GLY A 739 -3.99 -29.73 -18.02
CA GLY A 739 -4.18 -29.00 -16.76
C GLY A 739 -3.00 -28.10 -16.40
N ARG A 740 -2.21 -27.67 -17.39
CA ARG A 740 -0.93 -26.97 -17.18
C ARG A 740 -0.66 -25.90 -18.24
N PHE A 741 0.21 -24.95 -17.89
CA PHE A 741 0.73 -23.97 -18.84
C PHE A 741 1.80 -24.56 -19.75
N LEU A 742 1.93 -24.00 -20.96
CA LEU A 742 2.98 -24.39 -21.93
C LEU A 742 4.32 -23.69 -21.69
N SER A 743 4.32 -22.59 -20.94
CA SER A 743 5.52 -21.85 -20.51
C SER A 743 5.54 -21.70 -18.99
N PRO A 744 6.74 -21.56 -18.40
CA PRO A 744 6.84 -21.26 -16.97
C PRO A 744 6.22 -19.89 -16.67
N ASP A 745 5.58 -19.78 -15.51
CA ASP A 745 5.15 -18.53 -14.89
C ASP A 745 6.32 -17.53 -14.87
N PRO A 746 6.17 -16.25 -15.23
CA PRO A 746 7.22 -15.26 -15.06
C PRO A 746 7.72 -15.12 -13.60
N TYR A 747 6.92 -15.55 -12.63
CA TYR A 747 7.09 -15.30 -11.21
C TYR A 747 6.93 -16.56 -10.33
N VAL A 748 7.65 -16.63 -9.20
CA VAL A 748 7.53 -17.73 -8.20
C VAL A 748 6.64 -17.28 -7.05
N GLN A 749 5.35 -17.11 -7.32
CA GLN A 749 4.37 -16.35 -6.50
C GLN A 749 4.44 -16.53 -4.97
N MET A 750 4.81 -17.71 -4.47
CA MET A 750 5.03 -17.99 -3.04
C MET A 750 6.36 -18.73 -2.83
N PRO A 751 7.49 -18.02 -2.67
CA PRO A 751 8.81 -18.64 -2.59
C PRO A 751 9.04 -19.46 -1.31
N ASP A 752 8.13 -19.40 -0.34
CA ASP A 752 8.06 -20.19 0.90
C ASP A 752 7.01 -21.30 0.88
N PHE A 753 6.51 -21.67 -0.31
CA PHE A 753 5.62 -22.82 -0.49
C PHE A 753 6.15 -23.74 -1.59
N THR A 754 6.33 -25.02 -1.27
CA THR A 754 7.01 -25.98 -2.15
C THR A 754 6.38 -26.08 -3.53
N GLN A 755 5.04 -25.99 -3.61
CA GLN A 755 4.34 -26.15 -4.88
C GLN A 755 4.52 -24.95 -5.82
N SER A 756 4.92 -23.77 -5.31
CA SER A 756 5.12 -22.58 -6.13
C SER A 756 6.33 -22.67 -7.06
N PHE A 757 7.26 -23.60 -6.82
CA PHE A 757 8.42 -23.82 -7.70
C PHE A 757 8.04 -24.57 -8.98
N ASN A 758 6.88 -25.22 -9.02
CA ASN A 758 6.31 -25.74 -10.27
C ASN A 758 5.62 -24.62 -11.05
N ARG A 759 6.42 -23.86 -11.80
CA ARG A 759 5.97 -22.69 -12.58
C ARG A 759 5.05 -23.03 -13.77
N TYR A 760 4.83 -24.31 -14.06
CA TYR A 760 3.89 -24.76 -15.10
C TYR A 760 2.52 -25.16 -14.53
N SER A 761 2.41 -25.33 -13.21
CA SER A 761 1.14 -25.68 -12.57
C SER A 761 0.11 -24.57 -12.76
N TYR A 762 -1.12 -24.95 -13.09
CA TYR A 762 -2.23 -24.00 -13.08
C TYR A 762 -2.82 -23.94 -11.67
N CYS A 763 -2.87 -22.75 -11.08
CA CYS A 763 -3.59 -22.52 -9.83
C CYS A 763 -3.16 -23.45 -8.68
N LEU A 764 -1.85 -23.69 -8.53
CA LEU A 764 -1.28 -24.64 -7.55
C LEU A 764 -1.89 -26.05 -7.60
N ASN A 765 -2.38 -26.47 -8.78
CA ASN A 765 -3.16 -27.69 -9.00
C ASN A 765 -4.52 -27.73 -8.25
N ASN A 766 -5.10 -26.57 -7.94
CA ASN A 766 -6.44 -26.42 -7.39
C ASN A 766 -7.26 -25.38 -8.20
N PRO A 767 -7.73 -25.76 -9.40
CA PRO A 767 -8.44 -24.87 -10.32
C PRO A 767 -9.87 -24.52 -9.87
N LEU A 768 -10.35 -25.12 -8.77
CA LEU A 768 -11.68 -24.88 -8.20
C LEU A 768 -11.64 -23.82 -7.09
N VAL A 769 -10.44 -23.40 -6.68
CA VAL A 769 -10.25 -22.41 -5.62
C VAL A 769 -9.58 -21.15 -6.17
N TYR A 770 -8.64 -21.31 -7.10
CA TYR A 770 -7.89 -20.20 -7.69
C TYR A 770 -8.16 -20.03 -9.19
N VAL A 771 -7.96 -18.81 -9.69
CA VAL A 771 -8.01 -18.46 -11.11
C VAL A 771 -6.85 -17.56 -11.46
N ASP A 772 -6.12 -17.88 -12.53
CA ASP A 772 -5.13 -16.99 -13.12
C ASP A 772 -5.78 -16.08 -14.16
N GLY A 773 -5.86 -14.77 -13.87
CA GLY A 773 -6.61 -13.80 -14.69
C GLY A 773 -5.79 -13.14 -15.79
N ASP A 774 -4.46 -13.08 -15.65
CA ASP A 774 -3.54 -12.41 -16.57
C ASP A 774 -2.45 -13.35 -17.13
N GLY A 775 -2.40 -14.59 -16.63
CA GLY A 775 -1.38 -15.56 -16.96
C GLY A 775 -0.06 -15.31 -16.22
N GLU A 776 -0.03 -14.48 -15.19
CA GLU A 776 1.16 -14.15 -14.39
C GLU A 776 0.91 -14.31 -12.89
N PHE A 777 -0.35 -14.18 -12.45
CA PHE A 777 -0.72 -14.26 -11.05
C PHE A 777 -2.05 -14.99 -10.85
N TRP A 778 -2.03 -16.05 -10.03
CA TRP A 778 -3.27 -16.73 -9.66
C TRP A 778 -3.94 -16.02 -8.48
N HIS A 779 -5.25 -15.82 -8.58
CA HIS A 779 -6.09 -15.16 -7.60
C HIS A 779 -6.95 -16.18 -6.85
N LEU A 780 -7.06 -16.06 -5.52
CA LEU A 780 -7.99 -16.86 -4.71
C LEU A 780 -9.44 -16.38 -4.86
N ILE A 781 -10.34 -17.29 -5.28
CA ILE A 781 -11.77 -17.02 -5.51
C ILE A 781 -12.66 -17.64 -4.42
N ILE A 782 -12.37 -18.86 -3.96
CA ILE A 782 -13.10 -19.50 -2.84
C ILE A 782 -12.20 -19.53 -1.59
N GLY A 783 -12.47 -18.68 -0.60
CA GLY A 783 -11.90 -18.87 0.75
C GLY A 783 -11.18 -17.68 1.36
N ALA A 784 -11.15 -16.52 0.72
CA ALA A 784 -10.60 -15.30 1.34
C ALA A 784 -11.59 -14.56 2.27
N VAL A 785 -12.59 -15.27 2.79
CA VAL A 785 -13.82 -14.60 3.18
C VAL A 785 -13.76 -14.02 4.59
N ILE A 786 -12.83 -14.41 5.48
CA ILE A 786 -12.94 -13.92 6.87
C ILE A 786 -11.78 -13.00 7.23
N GLY A 787 -10.52 -13.41 7.03
CA GLY A 787 -9.37 -12.51 7.17
C GLY A 787 -9.38 -11.34 6.16
N GLY A 788 -9.81 -11.62 4.92
CA GLY A 788 -9.97 -10.61 3.86
C GLY A 788 -11.12 -9.63 4.14
N ILE A 789 -12.26 -10.11 4.64
CA ILE A 789 -13.40 -9.24 5.01
C ILE A 789 -13.08 -8.37 6.23
N VAL A 790 -12.41 -8.90 7.25
CA VAL A 790 -11.96 -8.11 8.41
C VAL A 790 -10.91 -7.07 7.98
N ASN A 791 -9.97 -7.44 7.13
CA ASN A 791 -8.96 -6.52 6.61
C ASN A 791 -9.58 -5.44 5.71
N TRP A 792 -10.46 -5.81 4.77
CA TRP A 792 -11.22 -4.93 3.88
C TRP A 792 -12.14 -3.97 4.65
N ALA A 793 -12.83 -4.46 5.68
CA ALA A 793 -13.64 -3.63 6.57
C ALA A 793 -12.80 -2.69 7.43
N SER A 794 -11.56 -3.07 7.73
CA SER A 794 -10.63 -2.21 8.45
C SER A 794 -9.97 -1.12 7.58
N HIS A 795 -10.11 -1.20 6.24
CA HIS A 795 -9.47 -0.33 5.23
C HIS A 795 -10.44 0.38 4.25
N GLY A 796 -11.72 0.58 4.62
CA GLY A 796 -12.58 1.56 3.93
C GLY A 796 -13.53 1.03 2.83
N PHE A 797 -13.94 -0.24 2.89
CA PHE A 797 -15.18 -0.77 2.29
C PHE A 797 -15.52 -0.35 0.84
N LYS A 798 -14.72 -0.74 -0.16
CA LYS A 798 -15.08 -0.56 -1.60
C LYS A 798 -15.37 -1.88 -2.30
N PHE A 799 -16.48 -1.96 -3.05
CA PHE A 799 -16.86 -3.09 -3.90
C PHE A 799 -16.99 -2.60 -5.36
N ASN A 800 -16.22 -3.17 -6.30
CA ASN A 800 -16.42 -3.01 -7.75
C ASN A 800 -16.28 -4.39 -8.44
N ALA A 801 -16.53 -4.50 -9.74
CA ALA A 801 -16.56 -5.80 -10.45
C ALA A 801 -15.17 -6.48 -10.58
N LYS A 802 -14.07 -5.74 -10.33
CA LYS A 802 -12.72 -6.27 -10.05
C LYS A 802 -12.49 -6.60 -8.56
N GLY A 803 -13.51 -6.38 -7.74
CA GLY A 803 -13.49 -6.51 -6.29
C GLY A 803 -13.49 -7.94 -5.76
N LEU A 804 -13.76 -8.95 -6.61
CA LEU A 804 -13.37 -10.33 -6.31
C LEU A 804 -11.84 -10.49 -6.21
N GLY A 805 -11.05 -9.62 -6.83
CA GLY A 805 -9.58 -9.59 -6.67
C GLY A 805 -9.12 -9.07 -5.30
N TYR A 806 -9.90 -8.20 -4.64
CA TYR A 806 -9.63 -7.78 -3.26
C TYR A 806 -9.92 -8.88 -2.23
N PHE A 807 -10.81 -9.83 -2.56
CA PHE A 807 -10.88 -11.09 -1.83
C PHE A 807 -9.53 -11.83 -1.97
N ALA A 808 -8.97 -11.97 -3.17
CA ALA A 808 -7.72 -12.70 -3.40
C ALA A 808 -6.46 -12.11 -2.72
N VAL A 809 -6.26 -10.79 -2.77
CA VAL A 809 -5.03 -10.16 -2.23
C VAL A 809 -4.99 -10.20 -0.69
N GLY A 810 -6.14 -10.18 -0.01
CA GLY A 810 -6.17 -10.33 1.45
C GLY A 810 -5.65 -11.68 1.93
N ALA A 811 -5.87 -12.74 1.14
CA ALA A 811 -5.33 -14.06 1.42
C ALA A 811 -3.85 -14.19 1.07
N ALA A 812 -3.37 -13.52 0.01
CA ALA A 812 -1.94 -13.46 -0.33
C ALA A 812 -1.12 -12.58 0.63
N ALA A 813 -1.69 -11.46 1.11
CA ALA A 813 -1.08 -10.62 2.15
C ALA A 813 -1.10 -11.32 3.53
N GLY A 814 -2.15 -12.11 3.80
CA GLY A 814 -2.17 -13.03 4.92
C GLY A 814 -1.17 -14.18 4.75
N ALA A 815 -0.91 -14.65 3.53
CA ALA A 815 -0.02 -15.77 3.19
C ALA A 815 1.47 -15.49 3.44
N LEU A 816 1.88 -14.22 3.66
CA LEU A 816 3.28 -13.88 3.95
C LEU A 816 3.50 -13.05 5.22
N GLY A 817 2.43 -12.68 5.97
CA GLY A 817 2.53 -11.65 7.03
C GLY A 817 2.29 -12.10 8.48
N ALA A 818 1.80 -13.30 8.76
CA ALA A 818 1.41 -13.69 10.13
C ALA A 818 2.47 -14.51 10.90
N GLY A 819 3.73 -14.46 10.47
CA GLY A 819 4.83 -15.23 11.05
C GLY A 819 5.70 -14.50 12.07
N VAL A 820 5.36 -13.28 12.50
CA VAL A 820 5.85 -12.67 13.76
C VAL A 820 4.77 -11.72 14.30
N GLY A 821 3.59 -12.24 14.65
CA GLY A 821 2.74 -11.50 15.59
C GLY A 821 3.42 -11.55 16.95
N ALA A 822 3.60 -10.42 17.65
CA ALA A 822 3.51 -10.41 19.12
C ALA A 822 3.76 -9.14 19.88
N GLY A 823 4.81 -8.41 19.57
CA GLY A 823 5.42 -7.55 20.56
C GLY A 823 5.41 -6.16 20.01
N ILE A 824 4.39 -5.40 20.40
CA ILE A 824 4.19 -3.96 20.17
C ILE A 824 3.10 -3.66 19.12
N SER A 825 1.99 -3.22 19.69
CA SER A 825 0.95 -2.41 19.09
C SER A 825 1.52 -1.15 18.42
N SER A 826 0.94 -0.78 17.28
CA SER A 826 1.03 0.51 16.56
C SER A 826 2.29 0.77 15.70
N VAL A 827 2.05 1.38 14.53
CA VAL A 827 2.99 1.97 13.55
C VAL A 827 3.32 1.10 12.32
N LEU A 828 2.50 1.23 11.27
CA LEU A 828 2.87 0.96 9.87
C LEU A 828 3.19 2.30 9.17
N PRO A 829 4.42 2.48 8.62
CA PRO A 829 4.59 3.25 7.40
C PRO A 829 5.57 2.57 6.41
N ILE A 830 5.17 2.54 5.12
CA ILE A 830 5.94 2.03 3.97
C ILE A 830 6.43 3.20 3.11
N ALA A 831 7.68 3.14 2.63
CA ALA A 831 8.19 3.67 1.35
C ALA A 831 9.60 3.04 1.16
N GLY A 832 10.13 2.60 0.01
CA GLY A 832 9.73 2.51 -1.39
C GLY A 832 11.04 2.31 -2.19
N GLN A 833 11.12 1.34 -3.11
CA GLN A 833 12.02 1.37 -4.27
C GLN A 833 11.43 0.50 -5.40
N MET A 834 11.39 1.06 -6.61
CA MET A 834 10.97 0.41 -7.84
C MET A 834 12.17 -0.20 -8.57
N SER A 835 12.12 -1.50 -8.89
CA SER A 835 12.00 -2.01 -10.27
C SER A 835 12.44 -3.48 -10.36
N GLY A 836 11.59 -4.32 -10.95
CA GLY A 836 12.01 -5.53 -11.66
C GLY A 836 11.98 -6.83 -10.88
N GLY A 837 10.91 -7.61 -11.08
CA GLY A 837 10.91 -9.06 -10.90
C GLY A 837 10.96 -9.56 -9.46
N PHE A 838 9.80 -9.69 -8.82
CA PHE A 838 9.36 -10.81 -7.97
C PHE A 838 10.25 -11.39 -6.82
N VAL A 839 11.56 -11.11 -6.71
CA VAL A 839 12.47 -11.77 -5.76
C VAL A 839 13.13 -10.79 -4.77
N ALA A 840 12.95 -9.47 -4.89
CA ALA A 840 13.44 -8.52 -3.88
C ALA A 840 12.50 -8.32 -2.67
N GLY A 841 11.31 -8.95 -2.68
CA GLY A 841 10.25 -8.72 -1.68
C GLY A 841 10.20 -9.73 -0.53
N PHE A 842 11.08 -10.73 -0.46
CA PHE A 842 10.94 -11.81 0.53
C PHE A 842 12.23 -12.19 1.28
N PHE A 843 13.40 -11.68 0.89
CA PHE A 843 14.65 -11.89 1.65
C PHE A 843 15.52 -10.62 1.60
N GLY A 844 15.38 -9.80 2.64
CA GLY A 844 16.14 -8.55 2.77
C GLY A 844 15.77 -7.71 3.99
N THR A 845 15.21 -8.31 5.05
CA THR A 845 15.12 -7.67 6.36
C THR A 845 16.47 -7.72 7.05
N SER A 846 17.37 -6.79 6.71
CA SER A 846 18.38 -6.31 7.65
C SER A 846 19.08 -5.07 7.09
N THR A 847 19.12 -4.01 7.91
CA THR A 847 19.99 -2.82 7.82
C THR A 847 19.51 -1.59 7.03
N ALA A 848 18.44 -0.90 7.51
CA ALA A 848 18.33 0.58 7.45
C ALA A 848 17.20 1.20 8.33
N THR A 849 16.59 0.52 9.31
CA THR A 849 15.47 1.06 10.11
C THR A 849 15.84 1.47 11.54
N THR A 850 17.02 2.05 11.75
CA THR A 850 17.36 2.65 13.06
C THR A 850 17.95 4.04 12.88
N ALA A 851 17.20 5.04 13.37
CA ALA A 851 17.38 6.50 13.30
C ALA A 851 16.95 7.08 11.93
N THR A 852 15.83 7.81 11.79
CA THR A 852 15.63 9.18 12.30
C THR A 852 14.14 9.60 12.27
N THR A 853 13.47 9.79 13.42
CA THR A 853 12.07 10.31 13.50
C THR A 853 12.04 11.77 13.96
N SER A 854 12.21 12.71 13.02
CA SER A 854 12.19 14.17 13.20
C SER A 854 11.28 14.85 12.18
N PHE A 855 10.81 16.08 12.44
CA PHE A 855 10.03 16.93 11.51
C PHE A 855 10.62 16.96 10.07
N VAL A 856 11.95 17.01 9.93
CA VAL A 856 12.64 16.99 8.62
C VAL A 856 12.49 15.65 7.88
N SER A 857 12.38 14.53 8.61
CA SER A 857 12.06 13.22 8.03
C SER A 857 10.56 13.00 7.87
N GLY A 858 9.75 13.80 8.56
CA GLY A 858 8.29 13.86 8.41
C GLY A 858 7.84 14.43 7.07
N ALA A 859 8.70 15.14 6.33
CA ALA A 859 8.42 15.50 4.93
C ALA A 859 8.47 14.28 3.98
N LEU A 860 9.27 13.26 4.32
CA LEU A 860 9.33 11.97 3.63
C LEU A 860 8.30 10.96 4.16
N ILE A 861 7.89 11.08 5.43
CA ILE A 861 6.86 10.21 6.06
C ILE A 861 5.44 10.80 5.90
N GLY A 862 5.33 12.10 5.62
CA GLY A 862 4.07 12.81 5.34
C GLY A 862 3.41 12.51 4.02
N GLY A 863 4.11 11.73 3.21
CA GLY A 863 3.45 10.91 2.21
C GLY A 863 2.25 10.16 2.80
N GLY A 864 2.21 9.67 4.03
CA GLY A 864 1.11 8.80 4.49
C GLY A 864 -0.32 9.36 4.35
N ALA A 865 -0.54 10.65 4.60
CA ALA A 865 -1.89 11.26 4.54
C ALA A 865 -2.24 11.75 3.12
N GLY A 866 -1.30 12.36 2.40
CA GLY A 866 -1.48 12.79 1.01
C GLY A 866 -1.34 11.67 -0.03
N LEU A 867 -0.56 10.64 0.28
CA LEU A 867 -0.60 9.35 -0.40
C LEU A 867 -1.94 8.70 -0.11
N SER A 868 -2.54 8.76 1.08
CA SER A 868 -3.84 8.09 1.26
C SER A 868 -4.94 8.72 0.38
N SER A 869 -5.04 10.05 0.25
CA SER A 869 -6.03 10.68 -0.64
C SER A 869 -5.64 10.58 -2.11
N GLY A 870 -4.37 10.77 -2.46
CA GLY A 870 -3.82 10.69 -3.81
C GLY A 870 -3.65 9.26 -4.35
N PHE A 871 -3.42 8.28 -3.50
CA PHE A 871 -3.45 6.85 -3.83
C PHE A 871 -4.91 6.39 -3.91
N VAL A 872 -5.79 6.80 -3.00
CA VAL A 872 -7.21 6.46 -3.11
C VAL A 872 -7.87 7.12 -4.32
N SER A 873 -7.42 8.32 -4.73
CA SER A 873 -7.84 8.96 -5.98
C SER A 873 -7.14 8.36 -7.19
N GLY A 874 -5.81 8.27 -7.25
CA GLY A 874 -5.07 7.83 -8.43
C GLY A 874 -4.95 6.32 -8.62
N PHE A 875 -4.81 5.53 -7.56
CA PHE A 875 -4.88 4.06 -7.61
C PHE A 875 -6.33 3.60 -7.61
N GLY A 876 -7.21 4.23 -6.83
CA GLY A 876 -8.65 3.97 -6.91
C GLY A 876 -9.24 4.30 -8.28
N ASN A 877 -8.91 5.46 -8.86
CA ASN A 877 -9.32 5.82 -10.21
C ASN A 877 -8.53 5.05 -11.26
N GLY A 878 -7.24 4.77 -11.10
CA GLY A 878 -6.46 3.94 -12.02
C GLY A 878 -6.99 2.52 -12.16
N LEU A 879 -7.37 1.90 -11.03
CA LEU A 879 -8.03 0.58 -11.02
C LEU A 879 -9.47 0.62 -11.56
N MET A 880 -10.19 1.73 -11.38
CA MET A 880 -11.50 1.98 -12.01
C MET A 880 -11.37 2.35 -13.51
N GLN A 881 -10.22 2.86 -13.94
CA GLN A 881 -9.86 3.26 -15.31
C GLN A 881 -9.13 2.15 -16.08
N ASN A 882 -9.14 0.92 -15.56
CA ASN A 882 -8.56 -0.26 -16.21
C ASN A 882 -7.04 -0.26 -16.40
N GLN A 883 -6.31 0.59 -15.66
CA GLN A 883 -4.85 0.54 -15.64
C GLN A 883 -4.38 -0.81 -15.05
N THR A 884 -3.25 -1.34 -15.55
CA THR A 884 -2.60 -2.52 -14.94
C THR A 884 -2.27 -2.22 -13.48
N PHE A 885 -2.09 -3.24 -12.63
CA PHE A 885 -1.74 -2.99 -11.22
C PHE A 885 -0.53 -2.05 -11.07
N GLY A 886 0.48 -2.21 -11.91
CA GLY A 886 1.65 -1.30 -11.96
C GLY A 886 1.31 0.12 -12.41
N GLN A 887 0.42 0.29 -13.38
CA GLN A 887 -0.02 1.61 -13.86
C GLN A 887 -0.96 2.30 -12.89
N ALA A 888 -1.89 1.58 -12.26
CA ALA A 888 -2.72 2.10 -11.17
C ALA A 888 -1.87 2.43 -9.94
N LEU A 889 -0.84 1.63 -9.66
CA LEU A 889 0.15 1.91 -8.62
C LEU A 889 0.95 3.17 -8.96
N LEU A 890 1.29 3.38 -10.23
CA LEU A 890 1.96 4.59 -10.74
C LEU A 890 1.04 5.82 -10.74
N SER A 891 -0.25 5.70 -11.07
CA SER A 891 -1.24 6.77 -10.96
C SER A 891 -1.55 7.10 -9.50
N GLY A 892 -1.66 6.10 -8.62
CA GLY A 892 -1.76 6.32 -7.18
C GLY A 892 -0.47 6.83 -6.56
N ALA A 893 0.69 6.51 -7.11
CA ALA A 893 1.97 7.10 -6.71
C ALA A 893 2.12 8.53 -7.24
N ARG A 894 1.62 8.83 -8.44
CA ARG A 894 1.63 10.16 -9.07
C ARG A 894 0.65 11.12 -8.41
N ASP A 895 -0.59 10.70 -8.21
CA ASP A 895 -1.61 11.50 -7.53
C ASP A 895 -1.34 11.53 -6.03
N GLY A 896 -0.73 10.46 -5.50
CA GLY A 896 -0.08 10.41 -4.20
C GLY A 896 1.14 11.34 -4.10
N LEU A 897 1.87 11.61 -5.18
CA LEU A 897 2.97 12.58 -5.28
C LEU A 897 2.45 14.03 -5.37
N ILE A 898 1.33 14.27 -6.06
CA ILE A 898 0.59 15.53 -6.01
C ILE A 898 0.06 15.75 -4.58
N GLY A 899 -0.43 14.69 -3.95
CA GLY A 899 -0.73 14.63 -2.52
C GLY A 899 0.49 14.74 -1.61
N MET A 900 1.71 14.38 -2.04
CA MET A 900 2.96 14.58 -1.27
C MET A 900 3.37 16.05 -1.23
N GLY A 901 3.06 16.84 -2.27
CA GLY A 901 3.19 18.30 -2.25
C GLY A 901 2.34 18.96 -1.15
N VAL A 902 1.33 18.27 -0.65
CA VAL A 902 0.46 18.71 0.45
C VAL A 902 0.77 17.97 1.77
N GLY A 903 1.04 16.67 1.68
CA GLY A 903 1.24 15.75 2.81
C GLY A 903 2.62 15.87 3.46
N GLY A 904 3.63 16.37 2.74
CA GLY A 904 4.95 16.67 3.32
C GLY A 904 4.89 17.63 4.51
N VAL A 905 3.89 18.51 4.55
CA VAL A 905 3.64 19.40 5.70
C VAL A 905 2.91 18.65 6.82
N VAL A 906 1.88 17.85 6.50
CA VAL A 906 1.06 17.14 7.48
C VAL A 906 1.80 15.99 8.18
N GLY A 907 2.72 15.27 7.51
CA GLY A 907 3.55 14.29 8.20
C GLY A 907 4.75 14.86 8.94
N GLY A 908 5.22 16.06 8.58
CA GLY A 908 6.12 16.85 9.42
C GLY A 908 5.48 17.11 10.78
N ILE A 909 4.20 17.47 10.76
CA ILE A 909 3.37 17.73 11.94
C ILE A 909 3.03 16.43 12.69
N ALA A 910 2.56 15.37 12.02
CA ALA A 910 2.21 14.10 12.67
C ALA A 910 3.42 13.35 13.24
N SER A 911 4.59 13.44 12.59
CA SER A 911 5.86 12.91 13.10
C SER A 911 6.43 13.77 14.22
N GLY A 912 6.24 15.10 14.16
CA GLY A 912 6.57 16.00 15.27
C GLY A 912 5.68 15.76 16.50
N ILE A 913 4.40 15.49 16.31
CA ILE A 913 3.45 15.09 17.35
C ILE A 913 3.84 13.71 17.93
N SER A 914 4.21 12.74 17.10
CA SER A 914 4.70 11.43 17.55
C SER A 914 6.05 11.52 18.28
N ALA A 915 6.95 12.40 17.85
CA ALA A 915 8.18 12.72 18.56
C ALA A 915 7.88 13.33 19.95
N SER A 916 6.90 14.23 20.03
CA SER A 916 6.44 14.83 21.28
C SER A 916 5.82 13.79 22.25
N ILE A 917 5.05 12.84 21.72
CA ILE A 917 4.46 11.73 22.48
C ILE A 917 5.54 10.79 23.06
N ASP A 918 6.64 10.57 22.34
CA ASP A 918 7.80 9.76 22.77
C ASP A 918 8.85 10.51 23.62
N GLY A 919 8.56 11.75 24.04
CA GLY A 919 9.47 12.58 24.83
C GLY A 919 10.69 13.11 24.05
N ARG A 920 10.60 13.17 22.71
CA ARG A 920 11.57 13.76 21.79
C ARG A 920 11.09 15.14 21.32
N ASN A 921 12.01 15.99 20.88
CA ASN A 921 11.70 17.33 20.38
C ASN A 921 10.98 17.26 19.03
N PHE A 922 9.87 17.99 18.92
CA PHE A 922 9.03 18.09 17.74
C PHE A 922 9.80 18.36 16.43
N TRP A 923 10.79 19.26 16.45
CA TRP A 923 11.46 19.77 15.25
C TRP A 923 12.68 18.96 14.81
N ASP A 924 13.44 18.40 15.75
CA ASP A 924 14.72 17.74 15.47
C ASP A 924 14.82 16.33 16.07
N GLY A 925 13.74 15.82 16.68
CA GLY A 925 13.62 14.54 17.37
C GLY A 925 14.70 14.26 18.42
N SER A 926 15.36 15.31 18.95
CA SER A 926 16.33 15.18 20.04
C SER A 926 15.66 14.73 21.34
N ARG A 927 16.32 13.87 22.12
CA ARG A 927 15.81 13.37 23.41
C ARG A 927 16.68 13.86 24.57
N VAL A 928 16.07 14.21 25.70
CA VAL A 928 16.80 14.35 26.96
C VAL A 928 17.13 12.94 27.48
N THR A 929 18.41 12.57 27.50
CA THR A 929 18.85 11.25 27.93
C THR A 929 19.23 11.19 29.40
N ASN A 930 19.65 12.33 29.97
CA ASN A 930 19.98 12.44 31.39
C ASN A 930 19.71 13.86 31.90
N THR A 931 19.35 13.98 33.18
CA THR A 931 19.19 15.26 33.91
C THR A 931 20.03 15.21 35.18
N GLU A 932 21.12 15.98 35.22
CA GLU A 932 21.95 16.14 36.42
C GLU A 932 21.45 17.36 37.21
N VAL A 933 21.06 17.18 38.48
CA VAL A 933 20.69 18.29 39.36
C VAL A 933 21.94 18.83 40.05
N LEU A 934 22.34 20.07 39.73
CA LEU A 934 23.54 20.70 40.29
C LEU A 934 23.29 21.36 41.65
N GLY A 935 22.05 21.80 41.91
CA GLY A 935 21.67 22.39 43.18
C GLY A 935 20.17 22.56 43.32
N ASN A 936 19.69 22.50 44.56
CA ASN A 936 18.26 22.54 44.88
C ASN A 936 18.03 23.20 46.24
N ALA A 937 17.24 24.27 46.25
CA ALA A 937 16.87 25.01 47.45
C ALA A 937 15.74 24.34 48.25
N ASN A 938 15.05 23.34 47.66
CA ASN A 938 13.89 22.66 48.24
C ASN A 938 12.84 23.63 48.78
N LEU A 939 12.48 24.64 47.96
CA LEU A 939 11.45 25.58 48.35
C LEU A 939 10.09 24.86 48.45
N PRO A 940 9.33 25.02 49.54
CA PRO A 940 7.97 24.50 49.59
C PRO A 940 7.10 25.22 48.56
N SER A 941 6.15 24.52 47.95
CA SER A 941 5.10 25.18 47.16
C SER A 941 4.21 25.94 48.14
N VAL A 942 4.25 27.27 48.07
CA VAL A 942 3.41 28.14 48.90
C VAL A 942 2.39 28.81 47.98
N ILE A 943 1.10 28.60 48.26
CA ILE A 943 0.02 29.37 47.66
C ILE A 943 -0.33 30.46 48.67
N GLN A 944 -0.11 31.73 48.33
CA GLN A 944 -0.51 32.84 49.20
C GLN A 944 -2.03 33.05 49.14
N ASN A 945 -2.66 33.24 50.29
CA ASN A 945 -4.02 33.75 50.38
C ASN A 945 -3.98 35.29 50.35
N ASN A 946 -4.58 35.86 49.30
CA ASN A 946 -4.79 37.29 48.99
C ASN A 946 -3.59 38.09 48.43
N ASP A 947 -3.90 38.75 47.29
CA ASP A 947 -3.18 39.73 46.46
C ASP A 947 -1.84 39.32 45.77
N MET A 948 -1.87 39.41 44.42
CA MET A 948 -0.85 38.96 43.46
C MET A 948 0.40 39.85 43.38
N ASN A 949 1.25 39.89 44.41
CA ASN A 949 2.48 40.69 44.39
C ASN A 949 3.55 40.06 45.31
N CYS A 950 4.63 39.46 44.77
CA CYS A 950 5.52 38.56 45.52
C CYS A 950 7.01 38.98 45.65
N GLY A 951 7.60 38.71 46.83
CA GLY A 951 9.05 38.58 47.11
C GLY A 951 9.36 37.30 47.93
N PRO A 952 10.63 36.87 48.11
CA PRO A 952 10.97 35.52 48.55
C PRO A 952 10.62 35.26 50.02
N ALA A 953 9.93 34.15 50.26
CA ALA A 953 9.79 33.57 51.60
C ALA A 953 11.18 33.18 52.12
N THR A 954 11.61 33.84 53.19
CA THR A 954 12.72 33.35 54.02
C THR A 954 12.26 32.02 54.62
N SER A 955 13.16 31.04 54.66
CA SER A 955 12.87 29.61 54.80
C SER A 955 12.30 29.13 56.15
N GLN A 956 11.47 29.92 56.84
CA GLN A 956 10.85 29.56 58.13
C GLN A 956 9.42 30.07 58.35
N ALA A 957 8.73 30.67 57.37
CA ALA A 957 7.35 31.12 57.57
C ALA A 957 6.42 30.73 56.41
N ASN A 958 5.25 30.21 56.74
CA ASN A 958 4.13 29.95 55.82
C ASN A 958 3.50 31.26 55.25
N THR A 959 4.20 32.39 55.34
CA THR A 959 3.75 33.71 54.88
C THR A 959 4.95 34.49 54.33
N GLY A 960 5.08 34.59 53.01
CA GLY A 960 6.03 35.50 52.35
C GLY A 960 5.64 36.97 52.57
N VAL A 961 6.61 37.87 52.49
CA VAL A 961 6.36 39.33 52.51
C VAL A 961 5.86 39.74 51.13
N SER A 962 4.65 40.30 51.03
CA SER A 962 4.10 40.74 49.75
C SER A 962 4.86 41.96 49.22
N GLN A 963 4.86 42.12 47.90
CA GLN A 963 5.48 43.26 47.24
C GLN A 963 4.81 44.58 47.62
N ASP A 964 3.56 44.58 48.08
CA ASP A 964 2.91 45.77 48.64
C ASP A 964 3.54 46.23 49.95
N VAL A 965 4.07 45.31 50.78
CA VAL A 965 4.83 45.66 51.98
C VAL A 965 6.20 46.25 51.61
N TYR A 966 6.88 45.68 50.62
CA TYR A 966 8.12 46.26 50.08
C TYR A 966 7.88 47.66 49.50
N ARG A 967 6.78 47.83 48.77
CA ARG A 967 6.37 49.10 48.15
C ARG A 967 5.97 50.14 49.20
N ASP A 968 5.16 49.77 50.17
CA ASP A 968 4.76 50.62 51.29
C ASP A 968 5.98 51.05 52.12
N HIS A 969 6.95 50.16 52.34
CA HIS A 969 8.21 50.48 53.01
C HIS A 969 9.08 51.45 52.17
N LEU A 970 9.17 51.25 50.86
CA LEU A 970 9.87 52.16 49.94
C LEU A 970 9.23 53.55 49.87
N VAL A 971 7.90 53.61 49.85
CA VAL A 971 7.12 54.87 49.87
C VAL A 971 7.32 55.58 51.21
N LYS A 972 7.12 54.90 52.35
CA LYS A 972 7.16 55.50 53.69
C LYS A 972 8.56 55.87 54.17
N LYS A 973 9.58 55.08 53.82
CA LYS A 973 10.94 55.22 54.37
C LYS A 973 11.95 55.85 53.40
N TYR A 974 11.72 55.69 52.09
CA TYR A 974 12.64 56.15 51.04
C TYR A 974 12.00 57.14 50.06
N ASN A 975 10.78 57.61 50.34
CA ASN A 975 10.09 58.70 49.63
C ASN A 975 9.84 58.44 48.12
N TYR A 976 9.68 57.16 47.73
CA TYR A 976 9.32 56.78 46.36
C TYR A 976 7.85 57.10 46.06
N GLY A 977 7.54 57.58 44.86
CA GLY A 977 6.17 57.70 44.33
C GLY A 977 5.58 56.33 43.97
N ILE A 978 4.24 56.22 43.96
CA ILE A 978 3.54 54.94 43.76
C ILE A 978 3.87 54.23 42.43
N ASN A 979 4.30 55.01 41.42
CA ASN A 979 4.68 54.54 40.09
C ASN A 979 6.18 54.70 39.77
N ASP A 980 7.01 55.09 40.74
CA ASP A 980 8.43 55.34 40.48
C ASP A 980 9.20 54.02 40.27
N PRO A 981 10.12 53.96 39.28
CA PRO A 981 10.99 52.80 39.10
C PRO A 981 11.97 52.68 40.26
N VAL A 982 11.91 51.56 40.99
CA VAL A 982 12.74 51.32 42.18
C VAL A 982 14.19 51.03 41.79
N LYS A 983 15.15 51.76 42.35
CA LYS A 983 16.57 51.47 42.14
C LYS A 983 16.97 50.16 42.84
N PRO A 984 17.81 49.30 42.22
CA PRO A 984 18.22 48.02 42.81
C PRO A 984 18.85 48.13 44.20
N LEU A 985 19.59 49.22 44.47
CA LEU A 985 20.23 49.46 45.77
C LEU A 985 19.21 49.78 46.88
N ASP A 986 18.10 50.44 46.55
CA ASP A 986 17.06 50.78 47.51
C ASP A 986 16.13 49.58 47.75
N MET A 987 15.91 48.74 46.74
CA MET A 987 15.28 47.43 46.91
C MET A 987 16.12 46.52 47.84
N ASN A 988 17.45 46.52 47.70
CA ASN A 988 18.33 45.76 48.61
C ASN A 988 18.18 46.21 50.07
N LYS A 989 18.07 47.52 50.31
CA LYS A 989 17.85 48.07 51.65
C LYS A 989 16.47 47.70 52.18
N ALA A 990 15.41 47.81 51.37
CA ALA A 990 14.07 47.42 51.77
C ALA A 990 13.98 45.92 52.12
N ILE A 991 14.63 45.04 51.34
CA ILE A 991 14.73 43.61 51.66
C ILE A 991 15.50 43.39 52.96
N THR A 992 16.63 44.08 53.14
CA THR A 992 17.42 43.97 54.38
C THR A 992 16.63 44.44 55.60
N ASP A 993 15.91 45.55 55.49
CA ASP A 993 15.15 46.14 56.59
C ASP A 993 13.93 45.31 56.98
N LEU A 994 13.22 44.74 55.99
CA LEU A 994 12.01 43.96 56.22
C LEU A 994 12.29 42.49 56.59
N THR A 995 13.41 41.93 56.13
CA THR A 995 13.73 40.51 56.35
C THR A 995 14.89 40.27 57.33
N GLY A 996 15.65 41.32 57.66
CA GLY A 996 16.87 41.22 58.45
C GLY A 996 18.06 40.57 57.70
N ARG A 997 17.91 40.21 56.43
CA ARG A 997 18.92 39.47 55.65
C ARG A 997 19.68 40.37 54.70
N ALA A 998 21.00 40.21 54.66
CA ALA A 998 21.85 40.93 53.72
C ALA A 998 21.63 40.45 52.27
N VAL A 999 21.42 41.39 51.36
CA VAL A 999 21.21 41.14 49.92
C VAL A 999 22.36 41.70 49.10
N LYS A 1000 22.84 40.94 48.11
CA LYS A 1000 23.85 41.37 47.14
C LYS A 1000 23.33 41.22 45.70
N PRO A 1001 23.51 42.20 44.82
CA PRO A 1001 23.22 42.01 43.39
C PRO A 1001 24.24 41.05 42.79
N LEU A 1002 23.79 40.13 41.95
CA LEU A 1002 24.64 39.12 41.32
C LEU A 1002 24.89 39.38 39.82
N GLY A 1003 23.97 40.05 39.14
CA GLY A 1003 24.06 40.35 37.71
C GLY A 1003 22.68 40.41 37.04
N THR A 1004 22.68 40.38 35.71
CA THR A 1004 21.48 40.47 34.85
C THR A 1004 21.33 39.28 33.89
N GLU A 1005 22.16 38.24 34.03
CA GLU A 1005 22.07 37.03 33.19
C GLU A 1005 22.37 35.78 34.02
N LEU A 1006 21.58 34.73 33.79
CA LEU A 1006 21.88 33.41 34.35
C LEU A 1006 22.94 32.72 33.48
N PRO A 1007 23.92 32.01 34.08
CA PRO A 1007 24.93 31.30 33.30
C PRO A 1007 24.33 30.30 32.32
N SER A 1008 24.77 30.35 31.06
CA SER A 1008 24.34 29.40 30.03
C SER A 1008 25.24 28.17 29.94
N ASP A 1009 26.47 28.27 30.47
CA ASP A 1009 27.46 27.20 30.49
C ASP A 1009 27.44 26.41 31.81
N VAL A 1010 27.91 25.15 31.74
CA VAL A 1010 27.89 24.21 32.87
C VAL A 1010 28.80 24.66 34.01
N LEU A 1011 29.91 25.35 33.72
CA LEU A 1011 30.86 25.77 34.75
C LEU A 1011 30.26 26.90 35.59
N GLY A 1012 29.67 27.92 34.95
CA GLY A 1012 28.95 29.00 35.62
C GLY A 1012 27.73 28.49 36.40
N ALA A 1013 27.01 27.50 35.86
CA ALA A 1013 25.88 26.86 36.54
C ALA A 1013 26.31 26.13 37.83
N LYS A 1014 27.45 25.43 37.81
CA LYS A 1014 28.03 24.76 38.99
C LYS A 1014 28.48 25.76 40.07
N GLN A 1015 29.02 26.92 39.66
CA GLN A 1015 29.37 27.98 40.60
C GLN A 1015 28.11 28.55 41.28
N LEU A 1016 27.06 28.84 40.51
CA LEU A 1016 25.80 29.34 41.04
C LEU A 1016 25.09 28.30 41.93
N SER A 1017 25.16 27.01 41.57
CA SER A 1017 24.59 25.94 42.37
C SER A 1017 25.32 25.72 43.70
N GLY A 1018 26.64 25.92 43.75
CA GLY A 1018 27.41 25.92 44.99
C GLY A 1018 26.91 26.98 45.97
N LEU A 1019 26.53 28.16 45.48
CA LEU A 1019 25.93 29.21 46.31
C LEU A 1019 24.51 28.82 46.78
N LEU A 1020 23.68 28.27 45.89
CA LEU A 1020 22.32 27.81 46.21
C LEU A 1020 22.32 26.72 47.30
N ASN A 1021 23.20 25.73 47.16
CA ASN A 1021 23.39 24.65 48.12
C ASN A 1021 24.00 25.15 49.44
N GLY A 1022 24.82 26.20 49.39
CA GLY A 1022 25.33 26.91 50.57
C GLY A 1022 24.30 27.78 51.31
N GLY A 1023 23.00 27.55 51.10
CA GLY A 1023 21.91 28.21 51.81
C GLY A 1023 21.48 29.56 51.25
N ASN A 1024 22.14 30.06 50.19
CA ASN A 1024 21.74 31.33 49.57
C ASN A 1024 20.41 31.16 48.84
N ARG A 1025 19.67 32.26 48.68
CA ARG A 1025 18.43 32.29 47.89
C ARG A 1025 18.55 33.34 46.80
N PHE A 1026 17.92 33.09 45.66
CA PHE A 1026 17.99 33.99 44.52
C PHE A 1026 16.62 34.43 44.07
N MET A 1027 16.49 35.73 43.85
CA MET A 1027 15.29 36.39 43.32
C MET A 1027 15.59 36.93 41.93
N LEU A 1028 14.67 36.73 41.00
CA LEU A 1028 14.81 37.04 39.57
C LEU A 1028 13.64 37.93 39.12
N SER A 1029 13.92 39.03 38.41
CA SER A 1029 12.91 39.96 37.87
C SER A 1029 12.96 40.04 36.34
N SER A 1030 11.81 40.07 35.66
CA SER A 1030 11.68 40.23 34.20
C SER A 1030 10.86 41.47 33.81
N GLY A 1031 11.39 42.33 32.95
CA GLY A 1031 10.88 43.61 32.43
C GLY A 1031 11.70 44.85 32.84
N THR A 1032 12.21 45.63 31.88
CA THR A 1032 12.68 47.01 32.08
C THR A 1032 11.50 48.00 32.03
N GLY A 1033 11.41 48.93 33.00
CA GLY A 1033 10.75 50.23 32.80
C GLY A 1033 9.29 50.41 33.21
N THR A 1034 8.64 49.51 33.96
CA THR A 1034 7.33 49.79 34.60
C THR A 1034 7.28 49.26 36.03
N ALA A 1035 6.30 49.73 36.83
CA ALA A 1035 6.01 49.44 38.23
C ALA A 1035 6.42 48.02 38.69
N ILE A 1036 6.85 47.89 39.96
CA ILE A 1036 7.30 46.63 40.59
C ILE A 1036 6.43 45.48 40.04
N ASN A 1037 7.03 44.51 39.37
CA ASN A 1037 6.34 43.36 38.80
C ASN A 1037 7.03 42.08 39.29
N HIS A 1038 6.20 41.06 39.54
CA HIS A 1038 6.46 39.66 39.87
C HIS A 1038 7.93 39.21 39.87
N ALA A 1039 8.50 39.03 41.06
CA ALA A 1039 9.79 38.39 41.22
C ALA A 1039 9.64 36.88 41.41
N THR A 1040 10.42 36.08 40.67
CA THR A 1040 10.42 34.61 40.78
C THR A 1040 11.60 34.13 41.62
N ALA A 1041 11.40 33.03 42.36
CA ALA A 1041 12.43 32.45 43.23
C ALA A 1041 13.13 31.28 42.54
N LEU A 1042 14.47 31.29 42.49
CA LEU A 1042 15.23 30.16 41.95
C LEU A 1042 15.18 28.97 42.92
N ASN A 1043 14.64 27.85 42.47
CA ASN A 1043 14.51 26.63 43.24
C ASN A 1043 15.57 25.58 42.88
N LYS A 1044 15.76 25.28 41.60
CA LYS A 1044 16.63 24.18 41.15
C LYS A 1044 17.49 24.59 39.97
N ILE A 1045 18.71 24.09 39.91
CA ILE A 1045 19.61 24.21 38.75
C ILE A 1045 19.90 22.80 38.24
N SER A 1046 19.75 22.57 36.95
CA SER A 1046 19.97 21.27 36.32
C SER A 1046 20.70 21.39 34.99
N VAL A 1047 21.47 20.36 34.66
CA VAL A 1047 22.10 20.18 33.35
C VAL A 1047 21.39 19.03 32.65
N LEU A 1048 20.76 19.34 31.52
CA LEU A 1048 20.17 18.36 30.64
C LEU A 1048 21.23 17.88 29.66
N THR A 1049 21.37 16.57 29.54
CA THR A 1049 22.14 15.94 28.46
C THR A 1049 21.15 15.61 27.35
N ILE A 1050 21.32 16.27 26.21
CA ILE A 1050 20.44 16.16 25.04
C ILE A 1050 21.20 15.40 23.97
N GLN A 1051 20.63 14.28 23.53
CA GLN A 1051 21.15 13.51 22.41
C GLN A 1051 20.31 13.84 21.17
N LYS A 1052 20.97 14.38 20.15
CA LYS A 1052 20.39 14.56 18.82
C LYS A 1052 20.23 13.21 18.14
N ILE A 1053 19.35 13.16 17.15
CA ILE A 1053 19.15 12.00 16.28
C ILE A 1053 20.45 11.51 15.64
N SER A 1054 21.40 12.41 15.36
CA SER A 1054 22.73 12.08 14.84
C SER A 1054 23.64 11.33 15.84
N GLY A 1055 23.15 11.03 17.05
CA GLY A 1055 23.94 10.48 18.15
C GLY A 1055 24.79 11.52 18.89
N VAL A 1056 24.90 12.74 18.35
CA VAL A 1056 25.64 13.85 18.96
C VAL A 1056 24.97 14.27 20.26
N THR A 1057 25.74 14.30 21.34
CA THR A 1057 25.26 14.67 22.67
C THR A 1057 25.78 16.06 23.05
N PHE A 1058 24.92 16.93 23.58
CA PHE A 1058 25.32 18.22 24.13
C PHE A 1058 24.58 18.52 25.43
N GLN A 1059 25.15 19.38 26.27
CA GLN A 1059 24.61 19.72 27.58
C GLN A 1059 23.95 21.11 27.56
N LYS A 1060 22.78 21.22 28.18
CA LYS A 1060 22.03 22.48 28.31
C LYS A 1060 21.68 22.74 29.77
N VAL A 1061 21.99 23.92 30.27
CA VAL A 1061 21.63 24.35 31.63
C VAL A 1061 20.18 24.82 31.66
N VAL A 1062 19.43 24.38 32.67
CA VAL A 1062 18.04 24.74 32.92
C VAL A 1062 17.85 25.11 34.39
N TYR A 1063 17.04 26.13 34.61
CA TYR A 1063 16.74 26.68 35.93
C TYR A 1063 15.26 26.48 36.24
N GLN A 1064 14.94 25.86 37.37
CA GLN A 1064 13.56 25.79 37.86
C GLN A 1064 13.31 26.97 38.79
N VAL A 1065 12.34 27.80 38.44
CA VAL A 1065 11.91 28.97 39.20
C VAL A 1065 10.48 28.77 39.69
N MET A 1066 10.16 29.28 40.87
CA MET A 1066 8.82 29.30 41.42
C MET A 1066 8.18 30.65 41.14
N ASP A 1067 6.98 30.63 40.54
CA ASP A 1067 6.07 31.76 40.55
C ASP A 1067 5.36 31.80 41.92
N PRO A 1068 5.62 32.80 42.77
CA PRO A 1068 5.12 32.77 44.13
C PRO A 1068 3.64 33.13 44.26
N ALA A 1069 2.99 33.71 43.25
CA ALA A 1069 1.55 33.96 43.31
C ALA A 1069 0.71 32.71 43.03
N SER A 1070 1.22 31.80 42.19
CA SER A 1070 0.55 30.55 41.86
C SER A 1070 1.12 29.34 42.60
N GLY A 1071 2.29 29.45 43.23
CA GLY A 1071 3.02 28.33 43.83
C GLY A 1071 3.56 27.33 42.80
N VAL A 1072 3.45 27.63 41.50
CA VAL A 1072 3.81 26.76 40.38
C VAL A 1072 5.29 26.90 40.04
N PHE A 1073 5.98 25.77 39.94
CA PHE A 1073 7.36 25.72 39.45
C PHE A 1073 7.40 25.63 37.93
N ARG A 1074 8.27 26.42 37.29
CA ARG A 1074 8.50 26.41 35.84
C ARG A 1074 9.99 26.30 35.55
N ASN A 1075 10.33 25.59 34.48
CA ASN A 1075 11.71 25.54 33.99
C ASN A 1075 11.95 26.66 32.97
N ILE A 1076 13.02 27.42 33.15
CA ILE A 1076 13.48 28.47 32.25
C ILE A 1076 14.92 28.17 31.78
N GLY A 1077 15.26 28.60 30.57
CA GLY A 1077 16.64 28.58 30.09
C GLY A 1077 17.44 29.78 30.63
N ALA A 1078 18.74 29.78 30.38
CA ALA A 1078 19.56 30.99 30.53
C ALA A 1078 19.07 32.05 29.52
N ARG A 1079 18.29 33.03 29.98
CA ARG A 1079 17.84 34.21 29.23
C ARG A 1079 18.32 35.46 29.97
N SER A 1080 18.31 36.62 29.31
CA SER A 1080 18.53 37.90 29.97
C SER A 1080 17.39 38.18 30.97
N ILE A 1081 17.76 38.49 32.21
CA ILE A 1081 16.86 38.77 33.35
C ILE A 1081 17.26 40.15 33.86
N ASP A 1082 16.33 41.08 34.06
CA ASP A 1082 16.72 42.47 34.35
C ASP A 1082 17.57 42.60 35.61
N PHE A 1083 17.28 41.83 36.67
CA PHE A 1083 18.12 41.75 37.87
C PHE A 1083 18.05 40.40 38.59
N ILE A 1084 19.21 39.95 39.10
CA ILE A 1084 19.39 38.79 39.97
C ILE A 1084 19.87 39.26 41.34
N TRP A 1085 19.07 39.02 42.37
CA TRP A 1085 19.45 39.30 43.77
C TRP A 1085 19.81 38.01 44.49
N ARG A 1086 20.98 38.01 45.14
CA ARG A 1086 21.42 36.95 46.04
C ARG A 1086 21.14 37.38 47.49
N ILE A 1087 20.27 36.63 48.15
CA ILE A 1087 19.97 36.77 49.57
C ILE A 1087 20.86 35.80 50.33
N LEU A 1088 21.66 36.34 51.25
CA LEU A 1088 22.57 35.54 52.07
C LEU A 1088 21.76 34.73 53.12
N PRO A 1089 22.27 33.55 53.54
CA PRO A 1089 21.58 32.64 54.46
C PRO A 1089 21.07 33.30 55.73
#